data_AF-A0A6N2RQ41-F1
#
_entry.id   AF-A0A6N2RQ41-F1
#
_cell.length_a   1.000
_cell.length_b   1.000
_cell.length_c   1.000
_cell.angle_alpha   90.00
_cell.angle_beta   90.00
_cell.angle_gamma   90.00
#
_symmetry.space_group_name_H-M   'P 1'
#
loop_
_entity.id
_entity.type
_entity.pdbx_description
1 polymer ?
#
loop_
_entity_poly.entity_id
_entity_poly.type
_entity_poly.pdbx_seq_one_letter_code
_entity_poly.pdbx_strand_id
1 'polypeptide(L)'
;MKTENHYTETDLGNISLNPRGEYAPESFYEYLDTVNFGGGSYMCLAELGTKITGIPPVPGTNTEHWQILTLPGGLTPEYITMHDEVVEKSKQVEVSRAAVELSQSEIEAMQEDVAQLHKDTQDSAQSALVSKNQAAGYASAADTSRQAAERARQDVDAQIPNIDAKLQAALNDIDDARQSANASVKKQENLSAQAVKDQTGEYITEQKNLAKQELDQKVDSFNLDVNAIKKQVSDEGAKQVEAIQTAQTTAMKAVETAKSEAVQAVKTEGAAQTGNVTAEGAKQVQAVQTAAQEIIADREQINTNKKDISDLKTSAYTDTFFRNFFAMQRTGKKYTVRFPLWETSQVATGEKLDDNTGLIVEASTITEKGRDDYETIPLFRTYDCNVEKIDGKLKITAMKGDVGFDPKEKDTFVLGMPYYHKAWEQDGYLYYSRSDTPHEGYVLCPEARKTDGMRNFCLYGKYIAGRNSQGTLGSYYGVNPTRNLLSCNNNVTEAKKRGDEYCFGSSYDYAYIQTTFLLKYANKNWNNVLGGCFTYNYQYLVSVPESNAKRVVLKKTEADKFLIGSYVLVGDSGDAGKAPDRGATVAYNLCDSAKILDIVEVDAENKALVLDIASNITTTATTWVSSIHWESGFSDDILGRDGCFCQTKSQISSMLYPSVIQGIELMVGGYEVPGNTFMDIVDGLTRDVYVCIDSTKLTTNVTTAKETYVKLAKQMTVERNNEWNYGTEIFIDTENEMNIITKAGASGSGTNTGFCDGIYFDAAETGQREFLLLGDLGSGGVGGAFCSHCISGLGRAWWFVLARLSLSVFRGEFA
;
A
#
# COMPACT_ATOMS: atom_id res chain seq x y z
N MET A 1 92.86 -49.59 13.60
CA MET A 1 92.32 -48.60 12.65
C MET A 1 91.17 -47.89 13.34
N LYS A 2 91.26 -46.57 13.51
CA LYS A 2 90.14 -45.72 13.91
C LYS A 2 89.57 -45.13 12.62
N THR A 3 88.27 -45.25 12.36
CA THR A 3 87.63 -44.40 11.34
C THR A 3 87.71 -42.95 11.81
N GLU A 4 87.89 -42.01 10.89
CA GLU A 4 88.12 -40.59 11.22
C GLU A 4 86.94 -39.97 11.98
N ASN A 5 85.74 -40.54 11.86
CA ASN A 5 84.50 -39.93 12.35
C ASN A 5 83.84 -40.62 13.56
N HIS A 6 84.46 -41.64 14.17
CA HIS A 6 84.08 -42.20 15.49
C HIS A 6 82.56 -42.44 15.72
N TYR A 7 81.85 -43.08 14.80
CA TYR A 7 80.42 -43.39 14.98
C TYR A 7 80.21 -44.57 15.96
N THR A 8 79.25 -44.43 16.87
CA THR A 8 78.76 -45.52 17.75
C THR A 8 77.26 -45.67 17.53
N GLU A 9 76.77 -46.90 17.35
CA GLU A 9 75.32 -47.16 17.26
C GLU A 9 74.70 -46.97 18.64
N THR A 10 73.99 -45.86 18.84
CA THR A 10 73.16 -45.64 20.02
C THR A 10 71.72 -45.37 19.63
N ASP A 11 70.85 -46.04 20.37
CA ASP A 11 69.39 -46.05 20.34
C ASP A 11 68.78 -44.65 20.23
N LEU A 12 68.19 -44.37 19.05
CA LEU A 12 67.23 -43.32 18.71
C LEU A 12 67.56 -41.87 19.13
N GLY A 13 68.14 -41.08 18.19
CA GLY A 13 67.70 -39.68 18.11
C GLY A 13 68.55 -38.59 17.45
N ASN A 14 69.78 -38.83 16.97
CA ASN A 14 70.50 -37.84 16.13
C ASN A 14 71.63 -38.49 15.32
N ILE A 15 71.31 -38.98 14.11
CA ILE A 15 72.30 -39.44 13.12
C ILE A 15 72.63 -38.26 12.21
N SER A 16 73.89 -37.83 12.17
CA SER A 16 74.35 -36.77 11.27
C SER A 16 74.99 -37.37 10.03
N LEU A 17 74.44 -37.05 8.86
CA LEU A 17 74.97 -37.46 7.57
C LEU A 17 76.23 -36.66 7.23
N ASN A 18 77.22 -37.30 6.61
CA ASN A 18 78.48 -36.66 6.25
C ASN A 18 78.52 -36.33 4.74
N PRO A 19 78.24 -35.08 4.32
CA PRO A 19 78.20 -34.73 2.91
C PRO A 19 79.58 -34.73 2.26
N ARG A 20 79.73 -35.51 1.19
CA ARG A 20 80.96 -35.68 0.40
C ARG A 20 80.91 -35.03 -0.98
N GLY A 21 79.77 -34.43 -1.35
CA GLY A 21 79.61 -33.76 -2.65
C GLY A 21 79.26 -34.73 -3.79
N GLU A 22 79.69 -34.46 -5.02
CA GLU A 22 79.40 -35.36 -6.15
C GLU A 22 80.19 -36.67 -6.03
N TYR A 23 79.59 -37.80 -6.40
CA TYR A 23 80.26 -39.10 -6.38
C TYR A 23 81.47 -39.11 -7.34
N ALA A 24 82.60 -39.62 -6.83
CA ALA A 24 83.85 -39.78 -7.56
C ALA A 24 84.33 -41.23 -7.40
N PRO A 25 84.58 -41.97 -8.51
CA PRO A 25 84.87 -43.40 -8.45
C PRO A 25 86.19 -43.75 -7.73
N GLU A 26 87.14 -42.81 -7.70
CA GLU A 26 88.44 -42.96 -7.05
C GLU A 26 88.42 -42.60 -5.55
N SER A 27 87.27 -42.15 -5.03
CA SER A 27 87.12 -41.75 -3.62
C SER A 27 86.59 -42.89 -2.76
N PHE A 28 87.06 -42.93 -1.51
CA PHE A 28 86.57 -43.86 -0.50
C PHE A 28 85.38 -43.24 0.25
N TYR A 29 84.32 -44.04 0.41
CA TYR A 29 83.09 -43.69 1.11
C TYR A 29 82.84 -44.64 2.28
N GLU A 30 82.43 -44.12 3.42
CA GLU A 30 82.09 -44.89 4.63
C GLU A 30 80.63 -44.71 5.03
N TYR A 31 80.17 -45.50 6.00
CA TYR A 31 78.79 -45.45 6.50
C TYR A 31 78.33 -44.01 6.80
N LEU A 32 77.15 -43.63 6.32
CA LEU A 32 76.54 -42.29 6.42
C LEU A 32 77.17 -41.18 5.58
N ASP A 33 78.21 -41.46 4.79
CA ASP A 33 78.66 -40.51 3.77
C ASP A 33 77.54 -40.29 2.74
N THR A 34 77.28 -39.04 2.39
CA THR A 34 76.28 -38.69 1.39
C THR A 34 76.91 -38.09 0.14
N VAL A 35 76.47 -38.57 -1.02
CA VAL A 35 76.92 -38.09 -2.32
C VAL A 35 75.76 -37.72 -3.21
N ASN A 36 76.00 -36.78 -4.13
CA ASN A 36 75.12 -36.52 -5.26
C ASN A 36 75.60 -37.34 -6.46
N PHE A 37 74.67 -37.98 -7.16
CA PHE A 37 74.98 -38.71 -8.39
C PHE A 37 73.76 -38.79 -9.32
N GLY A 38 73.92 -38.40 -10.58
CA GLY A 38 72.84 -38.51 -11.57
C GLY A 38 71.58 -37.72 -11.24
N GLY A 39 71.69 -36.63 -10.46
CA GLY A 39 70.59 -35.72 -10.12
C GLY A 39 69.85 -36.01 -8.80
N GLY A 40 70.24 -37.05 -8.05
CA GLY A 40 69.69 -37.39 -6.73
C GLY A 40 70.79 -37.46 -5.66
N SER A 41 70.41 -37.55 -4.39
CA SER A 41 71.34 -37.71 -3.26
C SER A 41 71.21 -39.10 -2.63
N TYR A 42 72.35 -39.70 -2.29
CA TYR A 42 72.47 -41.08 -1.80
C TYR A 42 73.35 -41.12 -0.56
N MET A 43 73.02 -42.01 0.37
CA MET A 43 73.76 -42.29 1.59
C MET A 43 74.46 -43.64 1.48
N CYS A 44 75.74 -43.69 1.84
CA CYS A 44 76.52 -44.91 1.86
C CYS A 44 76.11 -45.81 3.03
N LEU A 45 75.88 -47.09 2.72
CA LEU A 45 75.51 -48.15 3.65
C LEU A 45 76.66 -49.13 3.91
N ALA A 46 77.91 -48.75 3.65
CA ALA A 46 79.06 -49.58 3.97
C ALA A 46 79.04 -50.01 5.44
N GLU A 47 79.46 -51.23 5.75
CA GLU A 47 79.49 -51.74 7.12
C GLU A 47 80.32 -50.78 8.01
N LEU A 48 79.82 -50.47 9.21
CA LEU A 48 80.43 -49.47 10.06
C LEU A 48 81.90 -49.83 10.38
N GLY A 49 82.83 -48.92 10.07
CA GLY A 49 84.26 -49.17 10.21
C GLY A 49 84.98 -49.53 8.89
N THR A 50 84.23 -49.80 7.82
CA THR A 50 84.74 -50.15 6.49
C THR A 50 84.58 -49.01 5.49
N LYS A 51 85.31 -49.07 4.36
CA LYS A 51 85.22 -48.10 3.27
C LYS A 51 85.01 -48.82 1.93
N ILE A 52 84.14 -48.26 1.08
CA ILE A 52 83.93 -48.71 -0.31
C ILE A 52 84.53 -47.70 -1.29
N THR A 53 84.97 -48.16 -2.46
CA THR A 53 85.49 -47.32 -3.56
C THR A 53 85.11 -47.93 -4.91
N GLY A 54 84.91 -47.11 -5.93
CA GLY A 54 84.63 -47.57 -7.30
C GLY A 54 83.22 -48.16 -7.54
N ILE A 55 82.34 -48.16 -6.54
CA ILE A 55 80.96 -48.65 -6.65
C ILE A 55 79.98 -47.46 -6.67
N PRO A 56 79.45 -47.05 -7.84
CA PRO A 56 78.57 -45.89 -7.94
C PRO A 56 77.15 -46.17 -7.42
N PRO A 57 76.44 -45.14 -6.91
CA PRO A 57 75.00 -45.23 -6.74
C PRO A 57 74.29 -45.50 -8.07
N VAL A 58 73.14 -46.18 -8.03
CA VAL A 58 72.28 -46.37 -9.22
C VAL A 58 71.12 -45.37 -9.16
N PRO A 59 70.94 -44.51 -10.18
CA PRO A 59 69.87 -43.52 -10.19
C PRO A 59 68.49 -44.09 -9.84
N GLY A 60 67.85 -43.55 -8.79
CA GLY A 60 66.48 -43.90 -8.40
C GLY A 60 66.29 -45.29 -7.80
N THR A 61 67.37 -46.03 -7.48
CA THR A 61 67.26 -47.37 -6.87
C THR A 61 68.16 -47.53 -5.63
N ASN A 62 67.63 -48.09 -4.54
CA ASN A 62 68.44 -48.51 -3.39
C ASN A 62 69.29 -49.72 -3.79
N THR A 63 70.57 -49.69 -3.46
CA THR A 63 71.50 -50.80 -3.69
C THR A 63 72.03 -51.31 -2.36
N GLU A 64 72.77 -52.41 -2.38
CA GLU A 64 73.44 -52.96 -1.19
C GLU A 64 74.34 -51.92 -0.50
N HIS A 65 74.94 -51.00 -1.25
CA HIS A 65 75.91 -50.04 -0.73
C HIS A 65 75.41 -48.60 -0.66
N TRP A 66 74.25 -48.29 -1.26
CA TRP A 66 73.73 -46.92 -1.34
C TRP A 66 72.21 -46.88 -1.15
N GLN A 67 71.77 -46.04 -0.21
CA GLN A 67 70.36 -45.72 0.00
C GLN A 67 70.03 -44.34 -0.58
N ILE A 68 68.96 -44.25 -1.36
CA ILE A 68 68.43 -42.99 -1.87
C ILE A 68 67.92 -42.16 -0.69
N LEU A 69 68.35 -40.90 -0.65
CA LEU A 69 67.78 -39.88 0.23
C LEU A 69 66.82 -38.97 -0.55
N THR A 70 67.16 -38.63 -1.79
CA THR A 70 66.32 -37.84 -2.70
C THR A 70 66.35 -38.45 -4.10
N LEU A 71 65.18 -38.64 -4.70
CA LEU A 71 65.05 -39.19 -6.05
C LEU A 71 65.63 -38.21 -7.09
N PRO A 72 66.33 -38.68 -8.13
CA PRO A 72 66.76 -37.82 -9.23
C PRO A 72 65.57 -37.33 -10.06
N GLY A 73 65.38 -36.01 -10.13
CA GLY A 73 64.35 -35.34 -10.95
C GLY A 73 63.76 -34.09 -10.27
N GLY A 74 63.60 -32.98 -11.00
CA GLY A 74 63.01 -31.73 -10.50
C GLY A 74 61.56 -31.89 -10.03
N LEU A 75 61.08 -30.93 -9.22
CA LEU A 75 59.70 -30.88 -8.72
C LEU A 75 58.72 -31.17 -9.86
N THR A 76 57.92 -32.21 -9.70
CA THR A 76 56.99 -32.61 -10.76
C THR A 76 55.98 -31.49 -10.99
N PRO A 77 55.42 -31.37 -12.22
CA PRO A 77 54.38 -30.39 -12.50
C PRO A 77 53.23 -30.42 -11.48
N GLU A 78 52.86 -31.61 -10.98
CA GLU A 78 51.82 -31.78 -9.97
C GLU A 78 52.17 -31.11 -8.63
N TYR A 79 53.45 -31.12 -8.23
CA TYR A 79 53.89 -30.46 -7.00
C TYR A 79 53.90 -28.94 -7.14
N ILE A 80 54.29 -28.42 -8.31
CA ILE A 80 54.24 -26.98 -8.61
C ILE A 80 52.78 -26.51 -8.63
N THR A 81 51.89 -27.26 -9.29
CA THR A 81 50.45 -26.99 -9.30
C THR A 81 49.88 -26.98 -7.88
N MET A 82 50.22 -27.98 -7.05
CA MET A 82 49.74 -28.04 -5.67
C MET A 82 50.26 -26.88 -4.81
N HIS A 83 51.52 -26.47 -5.00
CA HIS A 83 52.07 -25.28 -4.35
C HIS A 83 51.33 -24.00 -4.76
N ASP A 84 51.13 -23.80 -6.05
CA ASP A 84 50.46 -22.61 -6.58
C ASP A 84 48.98 -22.56 -6.16
N GLU A 85 48.32 -23.72 -6.10
CA GLU A 85 46.97 -23.85 -5.52
C GLU A 85 46.95 -23.47 -4.03
N VAL A 86 47.96 -23.85 -3.24
CA VAL A 86 48.06 -23.50 -1.82
C VAL A 86 48.30 -21.99 -1.64
N VAL A 87 49.13 -21.39 -2.49
CA VAL A 87 49.36 -19.94 -2.50
C VAL A 87 48.08 -19.19 -2.87
N GLU A 88 47.35 -19.66 -3.88
CA GLU A 88 46.12 -19.01 -4.33
C GLU A 88 44.98 -19.17 -3.30
N LYS A 89 44.85 -20.35 -2.70
CA LYS A 89 43.92 -20.56 -1.57
C LYS A 89 44.27 -19.69 -0.37
N SER A 90 45.56 -19.44 -0.11
CA SER A 90 45.96 -18.55 0.99
C SER A 90 45.54 -17.10 0.73
N LYS A 91 45.66 -16.60 -0.52
CA LYS A 91 45.12 -15.28 -0.90
C LYS A 91 43.59 -15.23 -0.78
N GLN A 92 42.89 -16.29 -1.20
CA GLN A 92 41.44 -16.36 -1.05
C GLN A 92 41.02 -16.34 0.42
N VAL A 93 41.76 -17.02 1.30
CA VAL A 93 41.52 -16.99 2.74
C VAL A 93 41.71 -15.59 3.32
N GLU A 94 42.71 -14.82 2.88
CA GLU A 94 42.88 -13.42 3.31
C GLU A 94 41.74 -12.52 2.83
N VAL A 95 41.29 -12.67 1.59
CA VAL A 95 40.13 -11.94 1.05
C VAL A 95 38.84 -12.32 1.78
N SER A 96 38.62 -13.62 2.04
CA SER A 96 37.48 -14.10 2.81
C SER A 96 37.51 -13.59 4.26
N ARG A 97 38.69 -13.52 4.88
CA ARG A 97 38.85 -12.95 6.21
C ARG A 97 38.46 -11.47 6.24
N ALA A 98 38.94 -10.67 5.29
CA ALA A 98 38.57 -9.26 5.20
C ALA A 98 37.05 -9.06 4.99
N ALA A 99 36.41 -9.93 4.19
CA ALA A 99 34.97 -9.93 4.01
C ALA A 99 34.21 -10.29 5.31
N VAL A 100 34.72 -11.25 6.08
CA VAL A 100 34.15 -11.61 7.40
C VAL A 100 34.30 -10.49 8.42
N GLU A 101 35.46 -9.79 8.46
CA GLU A 101 35.67 -8.64 9.33
C GLU A 101 34.73 -7.47 8.99
N LEU A 102 34.44 -7.25 7.69
CA LEU A 102 33.44 -6.28 7.24
C LEU A 102 32.03 -6.69 7.65
N SER A 103 31.62 -7.94 7.38
CA SER A 103 30.31 -8.46 7.78
C SER A 103 30.11 -8.43 9.29
N GLN A 104 31.17 -8.63 10.09
CA GLN A 104 31.09 -8.49 11.53
C GLN A 104 30.81 -7.04 11.95
N SER A 105 31.45 -6.06 11.32
CA SER A 105 31.16 -4.64 11.56
C SER A 105 29.72 -4.27 11.17
N GLU A 106 29.22 -4.83 10.07
CA GLU A 106 27.82 -4.65 9.65
C GLU A 106 26.82 -5.32 10.61
N ILE A 107 27.15 -6.50 11.14
CA ILE A 107 26.34 -7.18 12.16
C ILE A 107 26.28 -6.37 13.46
N GLU A 108 27.39 -5.78 13.88
CA GLU A 108 27.44 -4.91 15.06
C GLU A 108 26.56 -3.65 14.86
N ALA A 109 26.63 -3.02 13.69
CA ALA A 109 25.74 -1.90 13.33
C ALA A 109 24.26 -2.33 13.28
N MET A 110 23.95 -3.49 12.69
CA MET A 110 22.59 -4.04 12.67
C MET A 110 22.07 -4.36 14.08
N GLN A 111 22.93 -4.79 15.01
CA GLN A 111 22.53 -5.02 16.39
C GLN A 111 22.16 -3.72 17.11
N GLU A 112 22.88 -2.63 16.85
CA GLU A 112 22.52 -1.29 17.34
C GLU A 112 21.18 -0.83 16.73
N ASP A 113 20.98 -1.02 15.43
CA ASP A 113 19.72 -0.69 14.75
C ASP A 113 18.54 -1.50 15.31
N VAL A 114 18.71 -2.80 15.53
CA VAL A 114 17.68 -3.67 16.14
C VAL A 114 17.37 -3.24 17.58
N ALA A 115 18.39 -2.85 18.35
CA ALA A 115 18.18 -2.33 19.70
C ALA A 115 17.38 -1.00 19.68
N GLN A 116 17.66 -0.12 18.71
CA GLN A 116 16.90 1.10 18.51
C GLN A 116 15.47 0.81 18.05
N LEU A 117 15.28 -0.14 17.14
CA LEU A 117 13.96 -0.57 16.64
C LEU A 117 13.09 -1.16 17.76
N HIS A 118 13.67 -1.96 18.65
CA HIS A 118 12.97 -2.45 19.84
C HIS A 118 12.53 -1.31 20.75
N LYS A 119 13.37 -0.29 20.94
CA LYS A 119 13.03 0.90 21.73
C LYS A 119 11.92 1.72 21.10
N ASP A 120 11.99 1.99 19.80
CA ASP A 120 10.97 2.73 19.05
C ASP A 120 9.63 1.98 19.05
N THR A 121 9.68 0.65 18.96
CA THR A 121 8.49 -0.21 19.07
C THR A 121 7.88 -0.15 20.46
N GLN A 122 8.70 -0.15 21.51
CA GLN A 122 8.26 -0.02 22.89
C GLN A 122 7.63 1.35 23.15
N ASP A 123 8.24 2.43 22.66
CA ASP A 123 7.73 3.80 22.77
C ASP A 123 6.42 3.98 21.99
N SER A 124 6.31 3.36 20.82
CA SER A 124 5.07 3.34 20.02
C SER A 124 3.95 2.56 20.70
N ALA A 125 4.26 1.39 21.27
CA ALA A 125 3.30 0.59 22.04
C ALA A 125 2.82 1.35 23.29
N GLN A 126 3.71 2.05 23.97
CA GLN A 126 3.37 2.89 25.12
C GLN A 126 2.48 4.07 24.69
N SER A 127 2.81 4.72 23.58
CA SER A 127 2.00 5.81 23.01
C SER A 127 0.60 5.32 22.61
N ALA A 128 0.49 4.12 22.02
CA ALA A 128 -0.78 3.50 21.70
C ALA A 128 -1.60 3.16 22.95
N LEU A 129 -0.95 2.71 24.04
CA LEU A 129 -1.60 2.45 25.32
C LEU A 129 -2.12 3.75 25.97
N VAL A 130 -1.34 4.83 25.90
CA VAL A 130 -1.76 6.17 26.35
C VAL A 130 -2.97 6.65 25.55
N SER A 131 -2.93 6.53 24.22
CA SER A 131 -4.05 6.89 23.34
C SER A 131 -5.30 6.05 23.61
N LYS A 132 -5.15 4.74 23.86
CA LYS A 132 -6.25 3.85 24.27
C LYS A 132 -6.87 4.31 25.59
N ASN A 133 -6.06 4.66 26.58
CA ASN A 133 -6.53 5.13 27.88
C ASN A 133 -7.20 6.51 27.78
N GLN A 134 -6.69 7.39 26.93
CA GLN A 134 -7.34 8.67 26.60
C GLN A 134 -8.68 8.46 25.92
N ALA A 135 -8.77 7.56 24.93
CA ALA A 135 -10.02 7.22 24.26
C ALA A 135 -11.08 6.64 25.22
N ALA A 136 -10.65 5.79 26.16
CA ALA A 136 -11.52 5.29 27.23
C ALA A 136 -11.99 6.41 28.18
N GLY A 137 -11.10 7.36 28.49
CA GLY A 137 -11.43 8.56 29.25
C GLY A 137 -12.46 9.44 28.54
N TYR A 138 -12.29 9.69 27.24
CA TYR A 138 -13.23 10.44 26.42
C TYR A 138 -14.59 9.73 26.31
N ALA A 139 -14.62 8.41 26.18
CA ALA A 139 -15.86 7.64 26.17
C ALA A 139 -16.61 7.76 27.51
N SER A 140 -15.91 7.69 28.65
CA SER A 140 -16.50 7.88 29.98
C SER A 140 -16.99 9.32 30.19
N ALA A 141 -16.24 10.32 29.71
CA ALA A 141 -16.65 11.71 29.75
C ALA A 141 -17.90 11.96 28.89
N ALA A 142 -17.95 11.38 27.68
CA ALA A 142 -19.11 11.46 26.81
C ALA A 142 -20.36 10.82 27.43
N ASP A 143 -20.23 9.66 28.09
CA ASP A 143 -21.38 9.04 28.77
C ASP A 143 -21.83 9.85 29.99
N THR A 144 -20.89 10.45 30.72
CA THR A 144 -21.21 11.37 31.84
C THR A 144 -21.96 12.61 31.34
N SER A 145 -21.50 13.21 30.25
CA SER A 145 -22.18 14.35 29.61
C SER A 145 -23.56 13.97 29.07
N ARG A 146 -23.71 12.77 28.49
CA ARG A 146 -25.01 12.25 28.06
C ARG A 146 -25.98 12.11 29.24
N GLN A 147 -25.52 11.56 30.36
CA GLN A 147 -26.33 11.44 31.58
C GLN A 147 -26.67 12.80 32.20
N ALA A 148 -25.76 13.77 32.18
CA ALA A 148 -26.00 15.12 32.65
C ALA A 148 -27.04 15.86 31.78
N ALA A 149 -26.96 15.71 30.45
CA ALA A 149 -27.94 16.27 29.52
C ALA A 149 -29.34 15.66 29.74
N GLU A 150 -29.41 14.35 30.00
CA GLU A 150 -30.67 13.66 30.29
C GLU A 150 -31.28 14.13 31.62
N ARG A 151 -30.47 14.33 32.67
CA ARG A 151 -30.95 14.92 33.95
C ARG A 151 -31.40 16.36 33.77
N ALA A 152 -30.65 17.18 33.04
CA ALA A 152 -31.03 18.56 32.77
C ALA A 152 -32.37 18.64 32.01
N ARG A 153 -32.61 17.72 31.06
CA ARG A 153 -33.91 17.60 30.38
C ARG A 153 -35.03 17.27 31.37
N GLN A 154 -34.82 16.28 32.24
CA GLN A 154 -35.80 15.89 33.25
C GLN A 154 -36.09 17.03 34.25
N ASP A 155 -35.07 17.79 34.66
CA ASP A 155 -35.23 18.96 35.54
C ASP A 155 -36.01 20.09 34.87
N VAL A 156 -35.75 20.35 33.58
CA VAL A 156 -36.52 21.33 32.80
C VAL A 156 -37.97 20.87 32.67
N ASP A 157 -38.20 19.61 32.28
CA ASP A 157 -39.54 19.04 32.15
C ASP A 157 -40.31 19.07 33.49
N ALA A 158 -39.63 18.87 34.62
CA ALA A 158 -40.22 18.98 35.96
C ALA A 158 -40.54 20.43 36.37
N GLN A 159 -39.84 21.43 35.84
CA GLN A 159 -40.08 22.84 36.16
C GLN A 159 -41.20 23.48 35.33
N ILE A 160 -41.47 22.98 34.11
CA ILE A 160 -42.52 23.51 33.22
C ILE A 160 -43.88 23.64 33.94
N PRO A 161 -44.40 22.61 34.65
CA PRO A 161 -45.69 22.73 35.37
C PRO A 161 -45.68 23.80 36.46
N ASN A 162 -44.53 24.03 37.10
CA ASN A 162 -44.40 25.01 38.19
C ASN A 162 -44.33 26.44 37.64
N ILE A 163 -43.71 26.62 36.47
CA ILE A 163 -43.71 27.89 35.73
C ILE A 163 -45.12 28.20 35.24
N ASP A 164 -45.83 27.23 34.64
CA ASP A 164 -47.22 27.42 34.20
C ASP A 164 -48.14 27.76 35.37
N ALA A 165 -47.99 27.09 36.52
CA ALA A 165 -48.75 27.40 37.73
C ALA A 165 -48.46 28.81 38.26
N LYS A 166 -47.20 29.25 38.27
CA LYS A 166 -46.82 30.61 38.68
C LYS A 166 -47.29 31.67 37.69
N LEU A 167 -47.25 31.38 36.39
CA LEU A 167 -47.77 32.28 35.35
C LEU A 167 -49.28 32.47 35.51
N GLN A 168 -50.01 31.38 35.74
CA GLN A 168 -51.45 31.46 35.97
C GLN A 168 -51.78 32.20 37.29
N ALA A 169 -51.01 31.97 38.36
CA ALA A 169 -51.16 32.70 39.61
C ALA A 169 -50.89 34.21 39.43
N ALA A 170 -49.82 34.57 38.73
CA ALA A 170 -49.50 35.96 38.44
C ALA A 170 -50.56 36.64 37.55
N LEU A 171 -51.11 35.92 36.56
CA LEU A 171 -52.21 36.44 35.72
C LEU A 171 -53.46 36.70 36.56
N ASN A 172 -53.77 35.83 37.54
CA ASN A 172 -54.88 36.02 38.46
C ASN A 172 -54.62 37.21 39.42
N ASP A 173 -53.42 37.30 40.02
CA ASP A 173 -53.04 38.41 40.90
C ASP A 173 -53.09 39.76 40.17
N ILE A 174 -52.69 39.81 38.90
CA ILE A 174 -52.81 41.01 38.06
C ILE A 174 -54.27 41.37 37.84
N ASP A 175 -55.14 40.41 37.56
CA ASP A 175 -56.56 40.69 37.37
C ASP A 175 -57.24 41.16 38.67
N ASP A 176 -56.90 40.55 39.81
CA ASP A 176 -57.38 40.93 41.14
C ASP A 176 -56.88 42.31 41.55
N ALA A 177 -55.60 42.62 41.30
CA ALA A 177 -55.03 43.93 41.54
C ALA A 177 -55.67 44.98 40.64
N ARG A 178 -55.94 44.66 39.36
CA ARG A 178 -56.66 45.55 38.42
C ARG A 178 -58.09 45.82 38.90
N GLN A 179 -58.81 44.80 39.35
CA GLN A 179 -60.17 44.95 39.89
C GLN A 179 -60.14 45.77 41.18
N SER A 180 -59.20 45.52 42.09
CA SER A 180 -59.04 46.25 43.35
C SER A 180 -58.64 47.72 43.14
N ALA A 181 -57.75 47.99 42.18
CA ALA A 181 -57.36 49.34 41.80
C ALA A 181 -58.56 50.10 41.19
N ASN A 182 -59.31 49.48 40.28
CA ASN A 182 -60.54 50.07 39.72
C ASN A 182 -61.58 50.38 40.81
N ALA A 183 -61.76 49.48 41.79
CA ALA A 183 -62.65 49.70 42.93
C ALA A 183 -62.16 50.83 43.86
N SER A 184 -60.86 50.89 44.13
CA SER A 184 -60.24 51.90 45.00
C SER A 184 -60.28 53.29 44.36
N VAL A 185 -60.01 53.39 43.06
CA VAL A 185 -60.15 54.65 42.30
C VAL A 185 -61.60 55.13 42.34
N LYS A 186 -62.57 54.23 42.13
CA LYS A 186 -63.99 54.57 42.19
C LYS A 186 -64.44 55.00 43.60
N LYS A 187 -63.86 54.41 44.65
CA LYS A 187 -64.09 54.81 46.06
C LYS A 187 -63.47 56.18 46.36
N GLN A 188 -62.24 56.43 45.89
CA GLN A 188 -61.54 57.69 46.09
C GLN A 188 -62.19 58.84 45.32
N GLU A 189 -62.72 58.57 44.12
CA GLU A 189 -63.52 59.52 43.33
C GLU A 189 -64.74 59.99 44.15
N ASN A 190 -65.47 59.07 44.77
CA ASN A 190 -66.62 59.40 45.63
C ASN A 190 -66.22 60.09 46.95
N LEU A 191 -65.15 59.67 47.62
CA LEU A 191 -64.68 60.26 48.89
C LEU A 191 -64.15 61.69 48.70
N SER A 192 -63.37 61.92 47.64
CA SER A 192 -62.81 63.26 47.36
C SER A 192 -63.91 64.26 47.01
N ALA A 193 -64.94 63.82 46.27
CA ALA A 193 -66.13 64.64 45.99
C ALA A 193 -66.90 65.01 47.28
N GLN A 194 -66.93 64.13 48.30
CA GLN A 194 -67.60 64.38 49.58
C GLN A 194 -66.75 65.25 50.53
N ALA A 195 -65.45 64.99 50.67
CA ALA A 195 -64.57 65.74 51.56
C ALA A 195 -64.46 67.24 51.18
N VAL A 196 -64.44 67.57 49.88
CA VAL A 196 -64.49 68.96 49.40
C VAL A 196 -65.81 69.63 49.77
N LYS A 197 -66.91 68.87 49.79
CA LYS A 197 -68.23 69.35 50.19
C LYS A 197 -68.30 69.64 51.71
N ASP A 198 -67.64 68.82 52.54
CA ASP A 198 -67.67 68.91 54.00
C ASP A 198 -66.69 69.98 54.57
N GLN A 199 -65.45 70.07 54.07
CA GLN A 199 -64.47 71.08 54.52
C GLN A 199 -64.91 72.52 54.22
N THR A 200 -65.60 72.73 53.11
CA THR A 200 -66.17 74.03 52.76
C THR A 200 -67.24 74.48 53.79
N GLY A 201 -67.92 73.53 54.46
CA GLY A 201 -68.89 73.79 55.51
C GLY A 201 -68.26 74.09 56.89
N GLU A 202 -67.20 73.39 57.27
CA GLU A 202 -66.55 73.55 58.59
C GLU A 202 -65.71 74.83 58.72
N TYR A 203 -65.00 75.24 57.66
CA TYR A 203 -64.21 76.48 57.63
C TYR A 203 -65.07 77.73 57.90
N ILE A 204 -66.34 77.71 57.46
CA ILE A 204 -67.30 78.79 57.71
C ILE A 204 -67.74 78.85 59.19
N THR A 205 -67.65 77.73 59.93
CA THR A 205 -68.18 77.61 61.31
C THR A 205 -67.16 77.97 62.39
N GLU A 206 -65.89 77.57 62.26
CA GLU A 206 -64.87 77.79 63.31
C GLU A 206 -64.43 79.25 63.44
N GLN A 207 -64.25 79.94 62.30
CA GLN A 207 -63.94 81.38 62.27
C GLN A 207 -65.02 82.24 62.97
N LYS A 208 -66.25 81.70 63.12
CA LYS A 208 -67.37 82.36 63.80
C LYS A 208 -67.31 82.23 65.33
N ASN A 209 -66.61 81.25 65.92
CA ASN A 209 -66.77 80.85 67.33
C ASN A 209 -65.75 81.38 68.34
N LEU A 210 -64.45 81.52 68.04
CA LEU A 210 -63.45 81.92 69.06
C LEU A 210 -63.12 83.42 69.10
N ALA A 211 -63.63 84.19 68.13
CA ALA A 211 -63.89 85.62 68.30
C ALA A 211 -64.83 85.94 69.50
N LYS A 212 -65.43 84.93 70.16
CA LYS A 212 -66.31 85.08 71.32
C LYS A 212 -65.60 84.97 72.68
N GLN A 213 -64.39 84.36 72.78
CA GLN A 213 -63.75 84.05 74.07
C GLN A 213 -62.68 85.07 74.52
N GLU A 214 -62.29 86.00 73.64
CA GLU A 214 -61.57 87.25 73.98
C GLU A 214 -62.32 88.14 75.00
N LEU A 215 -63.60 87.88 75.30
CA LEU A 215 -64.45 88.86 75.96
C LEU A 215 -64.62 88.71 77.49
N ASP A 216 -64.44 87.51 78.08
CA ASP A 216 -65.12 87.22 79.37
C ASP A 216 -64.34 87.44 80.68
N GLN A 217 -63.00 87.40 80.75
CA GLN A 217 -62.34 87.45 82.08
C GLN A 217 -61.31 88.55 82.29
N LYS A 218 -61.43 89.59 81.48
CA LYS A 218 -60.98 90.96 81.75
C LYS A 218 -61.68 91.61 82.96
N VAL A 219 -62.31 90.87 83.88
CA VAL A 219 -63.38 91.39 84.76
C VAL A 219 -63.06 91.45 86.26
N ASP A 220 -62.43 90.47 86.92
CA ASP A 220 -62.59 90.39 88.40
C ASP A 220 -61.36 90.65 89.28
N SER A 221 -61.13 91.92 89.64
CA SER A 221 -60.74 92.31 91.03
C SER A 221 -59.30 92.01 91.51
N PHE A 222 -58.34 92.94 91.45
CA PHE A 222 -58.07 94.03 92.43
C PHE A 222 -58.11 93.68 93.93
N ASN A 223 -56.93 93.82 94.60
CA ASN A 223 -56.70 94.56 95.88
C ASN A 223 -56.05 93.84 97.11
N LEU A 224 -54.88 93.18 97.02
CA LEU A 224 -54.02 92.83 98.18
C LEU A 224 -52.52 92.69 97.79
N ASP A 225 -51.63 92.94 98.75
CA ASP A 225 -50.19 93.24 98.64
C ASP A 225 -49.34 92.26 97.75
N VAL A 226 -48.95 92.76 96.58
CA VAL A 226 -48.49 92.00 95.39
C VAL A 226 -47.07 91.43 95.51
N ASN A 227 -46.22 91.96 96.39
CA ASN A 227 -44.80 91.59 96.38
C ASN A 227 -44.48 90.34 97.21
N ALA A 228 -45.27 90.01 98.23
CA ALA A 228 -45.06 88.80 99.03
C ALA A 228 -45.53 87.51 98.31
N ILE A 229 -46.61 87.58 97.53
CA ILE A 229 -47.24 86.42 96.88
C ILE A 229 -46.45 85.91 95.66
N LYS A 230 -45.85 86.82 94.88
CA LYS A 230 -45.05 86.46 93.68
C LYS A 230 -43.88 85.52 94.00
N LYS A 231 -43.29 85.62 95.19
CA LYS A 231 -42.14 84.79 95.57
C LYS A 231 -42.54 83.35 95.89
N GLN A 232 -43.68 83.14 96.52
CA GLN A 232 -44.09 81.80 96.99
C GLN A 232 -44.64 80.91 95.85
N VAL A 233 -45.35 81.50 94.88
CA VAL A 233 -45.92 80.78 93.73
C VAL A 233 -44.83 80.30 92.76
N SER A 234 -43.77 81.09 92.58
CA SER A 234 -42.68 80.72 91.66
C SER A 234 -41.86 79.53 92.17
N ASP A 235 -41.67 79.40 93.48
CA ASP A 235 -40.81 78.38 94.08
C ASP A 235 -41.47 76.97 94.09
N GLU A 236 -42.79 76.88 94.27
CA GLU A 236 -43.51 75.58 94.30
C GLU A 236 -43.88 75.07 92.89
N GLY A 237 -44.17 75.98 91.94
CA GLY A 237 -44.45 75.61 90.55
C GLY A 237 -43.26 74.93 89.84
N ALA A 238 -42.03 75.27 90.23
CA ALA A 238 -40.83 74.64 89.68
C ALA A 238 -40.68 73.17 90.12
N LYS A 239 -40.99 72.82 91.38
CA LYS A 239 -40.78 71.46 91.94
C LYS A 239 -41.68 70.39 91.30
N GLN A 240 -42.96 70.69 91.09
CA GLN A 240 -43.92 69.71 90.56
C GLN A 240 -43.63 69.38 89.07
N VAL A 241 -43.22 70.38 88.29
CA VAL A 241 -42.86 70.21 86.87
C VAL A 241 -41.64 69.29 86.72
N GLU A 242 -40.64 69.44 87.58
CA GLU A 242 -39.39 68.66 87.55
C GLU A 242 -39.63 67.15 87.85
N ALA A 243 -40.54 66.84 88.77
CA ALA A 243 -40.86 65.46 89.13
C ALA A 243 -41.57 64.69 88.00
N ILE A 244 -42.55 65.32 87.33
CA ILE A 244 -43.27 64.70 86.20
C ILE A 244 -42.34 64.51 85.01
N GLN A 245 -41.50 65.52 84.70
CA GLN A 245 -40.51 65.40 83.64
C GLN A 245 -39.51 64.26 83.89
N THR A 246 -39.10 64.03 85.14
CA THR A 246 -38.13 62.97 85.48
C THR A 246 -38.72 61.56 85.28
N ALA A 247 -39.95 61.33 85.72
CA ALA A 247 -40.63 60.04 85.55
C ALA A 247 -40.95 59.72 84.08
N GLN A 248 -41.47 60.70 83.32
CA GLN A 248 -41.72 60.58 81.88
C GLN A 248 -40.43 60.27 81.11
N THR A 249 -39.33 60.94 81.46
CA THR A 249 -38.01 60.72 80.84
C THR A 249 -37.49 59.31 81.10
N THR A 250 -37.70 58.76 82.29
CA THR A 250 -37.19 57.43 82.66
C THR A 250 -37.93 56.31 81.94
N ALA A 251 -39.27 56.38 81.85
CA ALA A 251 -40.07 55.39 81.13
C ALA A 251 -39.81 55.43 79.61
N MET A 252 -39.69 56.61 79.01
CA MET A 252 -39.31 56.76 77.60
C MET A 252 -37.93 56.15 77.33
N LYS A 253 -36.93 56.40 78.20
CA LYS A 253 -35.58 55.85 78.02
C LYS A 253 -35.56 54.31 78.04
N ALA A 254 -36.33 53.67 78.91
CA ALA A 254 -36.38 52.20 78.98
C ALA A 254 -36.99 51.58 77.71
N VAL A 255 -38.09 52.15 77.21
CA VAL A 255 -38.74 51.70 75.97
C VAL A 255 -37.85 51.96 74.75
N GLU A 256 -37.23 53.14 74.66
CA GLU A 256 -36.33 53.48 73.56
C GLU A 256 -35.10 52.55 73.55
N THR A 257 -34.58 52.16 74.72
CA THR A 257 -33.46 51.23 74.85
C THR A 257 -33.84 49.83 74.36
N ALA A 258 -34.94 49.25 74.85
CA ALA A 258 -35.39 47.92 74.43
C ALA A 258 -35.76 47.86 72.92
N LYS A 259 -36.39 48.91 72.39
CA LYS A 259 -36.65 49.07 70.95
C LYS A 259 -35.36 49.10 70.16
N SER A 260 -34.36 49.84 70.63
CA SER A 260 -33.05 49.95 69.96
C SER A 260 -32.32 48.61 69.94
N GLU A 261 -32.32 47.87 71.05
CA GLU A 261 -31.70 46.54 71.15
C GLU A 261 -32.36 45.51 70.23
N ALA A 262 -33.71 45.44 70.21
CA ALA A 262 -34.44 44.53 69.34
C ALA A 262 -34.25 44.84 67.84
N VAL A 263 -34.28 46.13 67.47
CA VAL A 263 -34.01 46.57 66.08
C VAL A 263 -32.58 46.25 65.68
N GLN A 264 -31.61 46.39 66.59
CA GLN A 264 -30.22 46.09 66.31
C GLN A 264 -29.99 44.59 66.10
N ALA A 265 -30.59 43.72 66.92
CA ALA A 265 -30.51 42.27 66.75
C ALA A 265 -31.09 41.81 65.41
N VAL A 266 -32.26 42.32 65.01
CA VAL A 266 -32.88 42.01 63.71
C VAL A 266 -32.02 42.52 62.54
N LYS A 267 -31.42 43.71 62.67
CA LYS A 267 -30.49 44.24 61.65
C LYS A 267 -29.24 43.39 61.52
N THR A 268 -28.67 42.93 62.64
CA THR A 268 -27.48 42.08 62.63
C THR A 268 -27.76 40.73 61.97
N GLU A 269 -28.86 40.07 62.33
CA GLU A 269 -29.23 38.78 61.72
C GLU A 269 -29.62 38.95 60.24
N GLY A 270 -30.38 39.99 59.90
CA GLY A 270 -30.73 40.31 58.51
C GLY A 270 -29.51 40.60 57.63
N ALA A 271 -28.49 41.28 58.17
CA ALA A 271 -27.22 41.50 57.49
C ALA A 271 -26.44 40.19 57.30
N ALA A 272 -26.39 39.32 58.31
CA ALA A 272 -25.76 38.01 58.21
C ALA A 272 -26.43 37.13 57.15
N GLN A 273 -27.76 37.09 57.12
CA GLN A 273 -28.52 36.30 56.17
C GLN A 273 -28.39 36.83 54.74
N THR A 274 -28.38 38.16 54.56
CA THR A 274 -28.09 38.81 53.27
C THR A 274 -26.69 38.44 52.80
N GLY A 275 -25.69 38.50 53.68
CA GLY A 275 -24.32 38.09 53.38
C GLY A 275 -24.22 36.63 52.92
N ASN A 276 -24.90 35.70 53.59
CA ASN A 276 -24.94 34.29 53.22
C ASN A 276 -25.59 34.06 51.84
N VAL A 277 -26.72 34.72 51.56
CA VAL A 277 -27.41 34.63 50.26
C VAL A 277 -26.57 35.23 49.14
N THR A 278 -25.93 36.38 49.37
CA THR A 278 -25.03 37.00 48.39
C THR A 278 -23.81 36.13 48.12
N ALA A 279 -23.20 35.53 49.14
CA ALA A 279 -22.05 34.65 48.98
C ALA A 279 -22.40 33.38 48.19
N GLU A 280 -23.54 32.75 48.48
CA GLU A 280 -23.98 31.56 47.75
C GLU A 280 -24.42 31.89 46.32
N GLY A 281 -25.10 33.02 46.12
CA GLY A 281 -25.43 33.54 44.78
C GLY A 281 -24.17 33.81 43.94
N ALA A 282 -23.12 34.37 44.54
CA ALA A 282 -21.84 34.57 43.87
C ALA A 282 -21.19 33.25 43.45
N LYS A 283 -21.21 32.22 44.32
CA LYS A 283 -20.71 30.87 43.96
C LYS A 283 -21.50 30.25 42.81
N GLN A 284 -22.82 30.35 42.82
CA GLN A 284 -23.67 29.80 41.75
C GLN A 284 -23.43 30.53 40.42
N VAL A 285 -23.34 31.86 40.43
CA VAL A 285 -23.00 32.64 39.23
C VAL A 285 -21.63 32.25 38.71
N GLN A 286 -20.65 32.09 39.59
CA GLN A 286 -19.30 31.69 39.20
C GLN A 286 -19.28 30.27 38.61
N ALA A 287 -20.00 29.31 39.21
CA ALA A 287 -20.13 27.95 38.69
C ALA A 287 -20.78 27.93 37.30
N VAL A 288 -21.85 28.72 37.09
CA VAL A 288 -22.52 28.86 35.78
C VAL A 288 -21.59 29.53 34.76
N GLN A 289 -20.82 30.55 35.16
CA GLN A 289 -19.86 31.21 34.29
C GLN A 289 -18.72 30.26 33.87
N THR A 290 -18.20 29.45 34.80
CA THR A 290 -17.18 28.43 34.50
C THR A 290 -17.73 27.37 33.54
N ALA A 291 -18.92 26.83 33.80
CA ALA A 291 -19.56 25.87 32.90
C ALA A 291 -19.85 26.46 31.51
N ALA A 292 -20.24 27.74 31.44
CA ALA A 292 -20.45 28.42 30.17
C ALA A 292 -19.14 28.60 29.37
N GLN A 293 -18.01 28.87 30.05
CA GLN A 293 -16.69 28.94 29.41
C GLN A 293 -16.26 27.59 28.85
N GLU A 294 -16.48 26.49 29.58
CA GLU A 294 -16.20 25.13 29.09
C GLU A 294 -17.05 24.79 27.85
N ILE A 295 -18.34 25.13 27.84
CA ILE A 295 -19.21 24.92 26.67
C ILE A 295 -18.76 25.73 25.45
N ILE A 296 -18.25 26.95 25.66
CA ILE A 296 -17.70 27.77 24.56
C ILE A 296 -16.45 27.10 23.98
N ALA A 297 -15.52 26.65 24.84
CA ALA A 297 -14.31 25.95 24.42
C ALA A 297 -14.63 24.65 23.66
N ASP A 298 -15.56 23.84 24.18
CA ASP A 298 -16.00 22.61 23.50
C ASP A 298 -16.63 22.91 22.13
N ARG A 299 -17.44 23.99 22.03
CA ARG A 299 -18.06 24.38 20.76
C ARG A 299 -17.02 24.84 19.74
N GLU A 300 -16.02 25.60 20.16
CA GLU A 300 -14.90 25.98 19.31
C GLU A 300 -14.12 24.75 18.83
N GLN A 301 -13.82 23.80 19.73
CA GLN A 301 -13.14 22.56 19.37
C GLN A 301 -13.98 21.69 18.42
N ILE A 302 -15.30 21.57 18.63
CA ILE A 302 -16.21 20.85 17.72
C ILE A 302 -16.20 21.48 16.33
N ASN A 303 -16.21 22.81 16.23
CA ASN A 303 -16.17 23.50 14.94
C ASN A 303 -14.83 23.29 14.23
N THR A 304 -13.71 23.32 14.97
CA THR A 304 -12.38 22.98 14.44
C THR A 304 -12.35 21.53 13.95
N ASN A 305 -12.75 20.57 14.78
CA ASN A 305 -12.80 19.15 14.40
C ASN A 305 -13.70 18.91 13.18
N LYS A 306 -14.85 19.61 13.09
CA LYS A 306 -15.75 19.51 11.94
C LYS A 306 -15.09 20.02 10.66
N LYS A 307 -14.33 21.10 10.75
CA LYS A 307 -13.53 21.63 9.63
C LYS A 307 -12.43 20.64 9.25
N ASP A 308 -11.65 20.15 10.21
CA ASP A 308 -10.56 19.21 9.95
C ASP A 308 -11.07 17.91 9.30
N ILE A 309 -12.20 17.37 9.77
CA ILE A 309 -12.85 16.21 9.15
C ILE A 309 -13.29 16.51 7.70
N SER A 310 -13.80 17.72 7.45
CA SER A 310 -14.17 18.14 6.10
C SER A 310 -12.94 18.23 5.20
N ASP A 311 -11.85 18.83 5.69
CA ASP A 311 -10.59 19.00 4.95
C ASP A 311 -9.89 17.65 4.69
N LEU A 312 -9.97 16.70 5.63
CA LEU A 312 -9.50 15.33 5.42
C LEU A 312 -10.29 14.60 4.33
N LYS A 313 -11.63 14.76 4.30
CA LYS A 313 -12.48 14.14 3.27
C LYS A 313 -12.23 14.72 1.88
N THR A 314 -11.94 16.01 1.77
CA THR A 314 -11.67 16.66 0.49
C THR A 314 -10.22 16.49 0.01
N SER A 315 -9.29 16.13 0.90
CA SER A 315 -7.88 15.92 0.55
C SER A 315 -7.52 14.47 0.22
N ALA A 316 -8.35 13.49 0.58
CA ALA A 316 -8.14 12.08 0.24
C ALA A 316 -8.01 11.86 -1.27
N TYR A 317 -7.02 11.06 -1.68
CA TYR A 317 -6.73 10.68 -3.07
C TYR A 317 -6.54 11.84 -4.06
N THR A 318 -6.28 13.04 -3.55
CA THR A 318 -5.87 14.17 -4.38
C THR A 318 -4.44 13.97 -4.91
N ASP A 319 -4.09 14.70 -5.97
CA ASP A 319 -2.71 14.73 -6.48
C ASP A 319 -1.69 15.13 -5.39
N THR A 320 -2.07 16.06 -4.49
CA THR A 320 -1.27 16.46 -3.32
C THR A 320 -1.12 15.33 -2.30
N PHE A 321 -2.17 14.54 -2.06
CA PHE A 321 -2.10 13.37 -1.20
C PHE A 321 -1.03 12.38 -1.71
N PHE A 322 -1.11 11.98 -2.98
CA PHE A 322 -0.15 11.03 -3.54
C PHE A 322 1.27 11.60 -3.63
N ARG A 323 1.40 12.90 -3.95
CA ARG A 323 2.70 13.58 -3.91
C ARG A 323 3.35 13.43 -2.55
N ASN A 324 2.64 13.78 -1.48
CA ASN A 324 3.18 13.73 -0.13
C ASN A 324 3.39 12.28 0.33
N PHE A 325 2.42 11.39 0.06
CA PHE A 325 2.47 9.98 0.43
C PHE A 325 3.72 9.29 -0.12
N PHE A 326 4.00 9.44 -1.42
CA PHE A 326 5.18 8.83 -2.03
C PHE A 326 6.47 9.61 -1.73
N ALA A 327 6.43 10.95 -1.63
CA ALA A 327 7.62 11.73 -1.30
C ALA A 327 8.24 11.33 0.05
N MET A 328 7.41 11.03 1.06
CA MET A 328 7.88 10.57 2.38
C MET A 328 8.49 9.16 2.35
N GLN A 329 8.33 8.42 1.25
CA GLN A 329 8.78 7.03 1.11
C GLN A 329 9.97 6.88 0.17
N ARG A 330 10.41 7.96 -0.51
CA ARG A 330 11.56 7.91 -1.42
C ARG A 330 12.85 7.69 -0.62
N THR A 331 13.69 6.80 -1.12
CA THR A 331 14.90 6.31 -0.46
C THR A 331 16.19 6.74 -1.17
N GLY A 332 16.12 7.06 -2.47
CA GLY A 332 17.28 7.39 -3.29
C GLY A 332 18.08 6.17 -3.78
N LYS A 333 17.58 4.96 -3.51
CA LYS A 333 18.25 3.70 -3.81
C LYS A 333 18.17 3.32 -5.28
N LYS A 334 19.19 2.63 -5.78
CA LYS A 334 19.29 2.15 -7.16
C LYS A 334 19.18 0.64 -7.17
N TYR A 335 18.19 0.14 -7.89
CA TYR A 335 18.02 -1.28 -8.10
C TYR A 335 18.45 -1.60 -9.51
N THR A 336 19.55 -2.33 -9.65
CA THR A 336 20.16 -2.63 -10.95
C THR A 336 20.18 -4.13 -11.20
N VAL A 337 20.00 -4.51 -12.46
CA VAL A 337 20.25 -5.85 -12.97
C VAL A 337 21.13 -5.76 -14.20
N ARG A 338 21.99 -6.75 -14.41
CA ARG A 338 22.69 -6.94 -15.68
C ARG A 338 22.50 -8.35 -16.23
N PHE A 339 22.52 -8.45 -17.56
CA PHE A 339 22.50 -9.71 -18.29
C PHE A 339 23.65 -9.71 -19.28
N PRO A 340 24.36 -10.84 -19.48
CA PRO A 340 25.34 -10.92 -20.54
C PRO A 340 24.64 -10.71 -21.89
N LEU A 341 25.29 -9.95 -22.77
CA LEU A 341 24.91 -9.87 -24.17
C LEU A 341 25.08 -11.24 -24.82
N TRP A 342 24.35 -11.48 -25.92
CA TRP A 342 24.29 -12.80 -26.55
C TRP A 342 25.68 -13.35 -26.94
N GLU A 343 26.56 -12.49 -27.43
CA GLU A 343 27.94 -12.81 -27.80
C GLU A 343 28.86 -13.07 -26.59
N THR A 344 28.47 -12.64 -25.39
CA THR A 344 29.22 -12.88 -24.16
C THR A 344 28.79 -14.19 -23.49
N SER A 345 27.48 -14.43 -23.37
CA SER A 345 26.93 -15.68 -22.87
C SER A 345 25.46 -15.84 -23.24
N GLN A 346 25.03 -17.09 -23.44
CA GLN A 346 23.67 -17.42 -23.89
C GLN A 346 22.71 -17.72 -22.73
N VAL A 347 23.17 -17.60 -21.47
CA VAL A 347 22.34 -17.90 -20.29
C VAL A 347 21.19 -16.92 -20.14
N ALA A 348 20.08 -17.41 -19.58
CA ALA A 348 18.89 -16.62 -19.29
C ALA A 348 19.02 -15.80 -18.00
N THR A 349 19.84 -16.27 -17.06
CA THR A 349 20.06 -15.65 -15.74
C THR A 349 20.95 -14.41 -15.84
N GLY A 350 20.65 -13.42 -15.01
CA GLY A 350 21.42 -12.20 -14.82
C GLY A 350 21.91 -12.07 -13.38
N GLU A 351 22.47 -10.90 -13.09
CA GLU A 351 23.04 -10.57 -11.79
C GLU A 351 22.41 -9.30 -11.25
N LYS A 352 22.07 -9.31 -9.96
CA LYS A 352 21.57 -8.14 -9.24
C LYS A 352 22.73 -7.33 -8.70
N LEU A 353 22.64 -6.02 -8.83
CA LEU A 353 23.68 -5.05 -8.46
C LEU A 353 23.09 -3.90 -7.64
N ASP A 354 23.95 -3.05 -7.07
CA ASP A 354 23.57 -1.92 -6.22
C ASP A 354 22.64 -2.36 -5.07
N ASP A 355 21.58 -1.61 -4.75
CA ASP A 355 20.60 -1.95 -3.72
C ASP A 355 19.73 -3.17 -4.09
N ASN A 356 19.89 -3.73 -5.29
CA ASN A 356 19.24 -4.97 -5.70
C ASN A 356 20.00 -6.22 -5.22
N THR A 357 21.26 -6.07 -4.81
CA THR A 357 22.14 -7.17 -4.38
C THR A 357 21.54 -7.88 -3.16
N GLY A 358 21.50 -9.22 -3.20
CA GLY A 358 21.03 -10.04 -2.07
C GLY A 358 19.51 -10.08 -1.89
N LEU A 359 18.73 -9.24 -2.59
CA LEU A 359 17.27 -9.31 -2.56
C LEU A 359 16.78 -10.59 -3.26
N ILE A 360 15.83 -11.28 -2.63
CA ILE A 360 15.25 -12.51 -3.15
C ILE A 360 13.75 -12.32 -3.39
N VAL A 361 13.28 -12.87 -4.52
CA VAL A 361 11.86 -13.03 -4.82
C VAL A 361 11.62 -14.44 -5.31
N GLU A 362 10.53 -15.04 -4.83
CA GLU A 362 10.02 -16.33 -5.24
C GLU A 362 8.54 -16.19 -5.59
N ALA A 363 8.12 -16.90 -6.62
CA ALA A 363 6.72 -16.94 -7.02
C ALA A 363 5.82 -17.47 -5.89
N SER A 364 4.70 -16.80 -5.66
CA SER A 364 3.63 -17.28 -4.79
C SER A 364 2.62 -18.11 -5.58
N THR A 365 1.89 -18.96 -4.86
CA THR A 365 0.76 -19.74 -5.38
C THR A 365 -0.47 -19.46 -4.51
N ILE A 366 -1.59 -20.14 -4.76
CA ILE A 366 -2.78 -20.01 -3.91
C ILE A 366 -2.64 -20.71 -2.55
N THR A 367 -1.66 -21.62 -2.38
CA THR A 367 -1.43 -22.30 -1.10
C THR A 367 -0.04 -22.08 -0.50
N GLU A 368 0.92 -21.55 -1.29
CA GLU A 368 2.30 -21.35 -0.85
C GLU A 368 2.74 -19.89 -1.08
N LYS A 369 2.98 -19.13 0.00
CA LYS A 369 3.53 -17.78 -0.09
C LYS A 369 5.03 -17.86 -0.44
N GLY A 370 5.43 -17.19 -1.53
CA GLY A 370 6.82 -17.01 -1.89
C GLY A 370 7.49 -15.93 -1.04
N ARG A 371 8.80 -16.04 -0.80
CA ARG A 371 9.58 -14.95 -0.23
C ARG A 371 9.60 -13.77 -1.22
N ASP A 372 9.32 -12.56 -0.78
CA ASP A 372 9.43 -11.36 -1.61
C ASP A 372 10.04 -10.21 -0.81
N ASP A 373 11.36 -10.05 -0.86
CA ASP A 373 12.08 -8.97 -0.15
C ASP A 373 11.71 -7.57 -0.69
N TYR A 374 11.04 -7.50 -1.85
CA TYR A 374 10.59 -6.24 -2.43
C TYR A 374 9.26 -5.76 -1.84
N GLU A 375 8.49 -6.60 -1.13
CA GLU A 375 7.17 -6.24 -0.57
C GLU A 375 7.25 -5.08 0.43
N THR A 376 8.42 -4.93 1.07
CA THR A 376 8.71 -3.85 2.03
C THR A 376 9.33 -2.60 1.40
N ILE A 377 9.79 -2.68 0.15
CA ILE A 377 10.50 -1.59 -0.52
C ILE A 377 9.46 -0.67 -1.19
N PRO A 378 9.37 0.63 -0.82
CA PRO A 378 8.31 1.50 -1.32
C PRO A 378 8.22 1.62 -2.85
N LEU A 379 9.36 1.57 -3.55
CA LEU A 379 9.41 1.62 -5.01
C LEU A 379 8.67 0.43 -5.68
N PHE A 380 8.68 -0.75 -5.04
CA PHE A 380 8.09 -1.97 -5.58
C PHE A 380 6.76 -2.36 -4.93
N ARG A 381 6.42 -1.69 -3.82
CA ARG A 381 5.13 -1.88 -3.17
C ARG A 381 4.03 -1.26 -4.02
N THR A 382 3.05 -2.08 -4.38
CA THR A 382 1.89 -1.66 -5.16
C THR A 382 0.59 -1.86 -4.38
N TYR A 383 -0.43 -1.10 -4.76
CA TYR A 383 -1.73 -1.07 -4.10
C TYR A 383 -2.84 -1.21 -5.13
N ASP A 384 -3.97 -1.82 -4.76
CA ASP A 384 -5.12 -1.91 -5.68
C ASP A 384 -6.05 -0.71 -5.42
N CYS A 385 -6.55 -0.06 -6.48
CA CYS A 385 -7.43 1.11 -6.36
C CYS A 385 -8.49 1.15 -7.45
N ASN A 386 -9.64 1.76 -7.15
CA ASN A 386 -10.62 2.13 -8.16
C ASN A 386 -10.33 3.51 -8.73
N VAL A 387 -10.49 3.62 -10.04
CA VAL A 387 -10.30 4.87 -10.79
C VAL A 387 -11.56 5.16 -11.58
N GLU A 388 -12.00 6.41 -11.52
CA GLU A 388 -13.16 6.88 -12.26
C GLU A 388 -12.84 8.20 -12.97
N LYS A 389 -13.58 8.48 -14.03
CA LYS A 389 -13.51 9.78 -14.71
C LYS A 389 -14.50 10.74 -14.09
N ILE A 390 -14.01 11.75 -13.37
CA ILE A 390 -14.81 12.77 -12.70
C ILE A 390 -14.36 14.15 -13.20
N ASP A 391 -15.29 14.97 -13.67
CA ASP A 391 -15.03 16.30 -14.25
C ASP A 391 -14.04 16.26 -15.43
N GLY A 392 -14.10 15.21 -16.24
CA GLY A 392 -13.22 15.03 -17.38
C GLY A 392 -11.82 14.52 -17.05
N LYS A 393 -11.48 14.29 -15.77
CA LYS A 393 -10.16 13.80 -15.31
C LYS A 393 -10.28 12.46 -14.59
N LEU A 394 -9.29 11.59 -14.77
CA LEU A 394 -9.15 10.37 -13.97
C LEU A 394 -8.80 10.73 -12.53
N LYS A 395 -9.58 10.18 -11.59
CA LYS A 395 -9.37 10.31 -10.15
C LYS A 395 -9.43 8.93 -9.51
N ILE A 396 -8.51 8.68 -8.59
CA ILE A 396 -8.60 7.53 -7.69
C ILE A 396 -9.73 7.82 -6.71
N THR A 397 -10.72 6.94 -6.64
CA THR A 397 -11.93 7.15 -5.81
C THR A 397 -11.95 6.30 -4.55
N ALA A 398 -11.24 5.18 -4.55
CA ALA A 398 -11.09 4.30 -3.40
C ALA A 398 -9.84 3.42 -3.53
N MET A 399 -9.21 3.09 -2.41
CA MET A 399 -8.16 2.08 -2.31
C MET A 399 -8.76 0.77 -1.78
N LYS A 400 -8.17 -0.38 -2.12
CA LYS A 400 -8.59 -1.68 -1.58
C LYS A 400 -8.52 -1.66 -0.04
N GLY A 401 -9.66 -1.93 0.59
CA GLY A 401 -9.87 -1.79 2.04
C GLY A 401 -10.83 -0.65 2.42
N ASP A 402 -11.05 0.32 1.53
CA ASP A 402 -12.05 1.36 1.73
C ASP A 402 -13.48 0.83 1.54
N VAL A 403 -14.44 1.44 2.25
CA VAL A 403 -15.87 1.15 2.12
C VAL A 403 -16.38 1.38 0.68
N GLY A 404 -15.76 2.30 -0.07
CA GLY A 404 -16.15 2.64 -1.44
C GLY A 404 -15.45 1.83 -2.54
N PHE A 405 -14.57 0.89 -2.18
CA PHE A 405 -13.86 0.05 -3.13
C PHE A 405 -14.79 -1.05 -3.69
N ASP A 406 -15.03 -1.02 -4.98
CA ASP A 406 -15.88 -1.94 -5.72
C ASP A 406 -15.17 -2.39 -7.01
N PRO A 407 -14.42 -3.51 -6.98
CA PRO A 407 -13.67 -3.98 -8.13
C PRO A 407 -14.56 -4.67 -9.18
N LYS A 408 -15.84 -4.94 -8.88
CA LYS A 408 -16.76 -5.61 -9.83
C LYS A 408 -17.39 -4.61 -10.79
N GLU A 409 -17.68 -3.40 -10.32
CA GLU A 409 -18.37 -2.40 -11.12
C GLU A 409 -17.48 -1.22 -11.55
N LYS A 410 -16.36 -0.98 -10.85
CA LYS A 410 -15.43 0.13 -11.14
C LYS A 410 -14.08 -0.35 -11.65
N ASP A 411 -13.48 0.44 -12.55
CA ASP A 411 -12.17 0.10 -13.10
C ASP A 411 -11.16 -0.02 -11.98
N THR A 412 -10.47 -1.15 -11.94
CA THR A 412 -9.47 -1.45 -10.91
C THR A 412 -8.06 -1.43 -11.52
N PHE A 413 -7.18 -0.69 -10.88
CA PHE A 413 -5.78 -0.54 -11.27
C PHE A 413 -4.86 -0.95 -10.13
N VAL A 414 -3.64 -1.35 -10.51
CA VAL A 414 -2.48 -1.44 -9.63
C VAL A 414 -1.79 -0.08 -9.62
N LEU A 415 -1.78 0.55 -8.45
CA LEU A 415 -1.12 1.81 -8.13
C LEU A 415 0.34 1.56 -7.76
N GLY A 416 1.25 2.27 -8.44
CA GLY A 416 2.68 2.27 -8.16
C GLY A 416 3.27 3.67 -7.97
N MET A 417 4.46 3.73 -7.37
CA MET A 417 5.23 4.96 -7.24
C MET A 417 5.85 5.35 -8.61
N PRO A 418 5.86 6.64 -8.99
CA PRO A 418 6.63 7.11 -10.14
C PRO A 418 8.12 6.85 -9.94
N TYR A 419 8.77 6.34 -10.98
CA TYR A 419 10.16 5.90 -10.93
C TYR A 419 10.99 6.48 -12.08
N TYR A 420 12.29 6.47 -11.88
CA TYR A 420 13.28 6.84 -12.87
C TYR A 420 14.06 5.59 -13.27
N HIS A 421 14.36 5.43 -14.55
CA HIS A 421 15.07 4.25 -15.04
C HIS A 421 16.15 4.59 -16.06
N LYS A 422 17.07 3.65 -16.26
CA LYS A 422 18.14 3.75 -17.24
C LYS A 422 18.45 2.35 -17.78
N ALA A 423 18.70 2.26 -19.09
CA ALA A 423 19.25 1.08 -19.72
C ALA A 423 20.53 1.45 -20.48
N TRP A 424 21.54 0.59 -20.44
CA TRP A 424 22.80 0.80 -21.17
C TRP A 424 23.53 -0.51 -21.41
N GLU A 425 24.41 -0.53 -22.40
CA GLU A 425 25.32 -1.65 -22.66
C GLU A 425 26.74 -1.25 -22.27
N GLN A 426 27.44 -2.13 -21.56
CA GLN A 426 28.82 -1.91 -21.15
C GLN A 426 29.51 -3.24 -20.85
N ASP A 427 30.78 -3.38 -21.25
CA ASP A 427 31.63 -4.53 -20.93
C ASP A 427 31.03 -5.90 -21.28
N GLY A 428 30.24 -6.00 -22.35
CA GLY A 428 29.58 -7.24 -22.77
C GLY A 428 28.27 -7.55 -22.04
N TYR A 429 27.69 -6.60 -21.32
CA TYR A 429 26.44 -6.75 -20.59
C TYR A 429 25.43 -5.66 -20.94
N LEU A 430 24.15 -6.05 -20.96
CA LEU A 430 23.01 -5.15 -20.90
C LEU A 430 22.65 -4.89 -19.44
N TYR A 431 22.57 -3.62 -19.05
CA TYR A 431 22.15 -3.18 -17.74
C TYR A 431 20.76 -2.54 -17.82
N TYR A 432 19.95 -2.78 -16.80
CA TYR A 432 18.74 -2.02 -16.52
C TYR A 432 18.73 -1.62 -15.05
N SER A 433 18.43 -0.37 -14.76
CA SER A 433 18.35 0.16 -13.40
C SER A 433 17.13 1.02 -13.19
N ARG A 434 16.59 0.98 -11.96
CA ARG A 434 15.40 1.73 -11.51
C ARG A 434 15.67 2.37 -10.14
N SER A 435 15.20 3.60 -9.97
CA SER A 435 15.28 4.35 -8.71
C SER A 435 13.98 5.13 -8.47
N ASP A 436 13.69 5.38 -7.19
CA ASP A 436 12.63 6.29 -6.77
C ASP A 436 13.09 7.75 -6.74
N THR A 437 14.30 8.09 -7.21
CA THR A 437 14.73 9.49 -7.35
C THR A 437 15.51 9.72 -8.65
N PRO A 438 15.58 10.96 -9.14
CA PRO A 438 16.40 11.27 -10.30
C PRO A 438 17.88 11.00 -10.05
N HIS A 439 18.55 10.39 -11.02
CA HIS A 439 20.00 10.24 -11.08
C HIS A 439 20.52 10.59 -12.48
N GLU A 440 21.82 10.78 -12.62
CA GLU A 440 22.44 11.08 -13.90
C GLU A 440 22.16 10.00 -14.95
N GLY A 441 21.61 10.44 -16.09
CA GLY A 441 21.23 9.57 -17.21
C GLY A 441 19.97 8.73 -16.96
N TYR A 442 19.30 8.89 -15.82
CA TYR A 442 18.00 8.25 -15.60
C TYR A 442 16.89 9.14 -16.14
N VAL A 443 15.87 8.48 -16.67
CA VAL A 443 14.72 9.11 -17.30
C VAL A 443 13.46 8.75 -16.51
N LEU A 444 12.55 9.72 -16.33
CA LEU A 444 11.26 9.49 -15.68
C LEU A 444 10.42 8.54 -16.52
N CYS A 445 9.79 7.55 -15.87
CA CYS A 445 8.89 6.61 -16.53
C CYS A 445 7.74 7.35 -17.27
N PRO A 446 7.54 7.08 -18.57
CA PRO A 446 6.51 7.75 -19.38
C PRO A 446 5.09 7.77 -18.81
N GLU A 447 4.67 6.80 -17.98
CA GLU A 447 3.31 6.81 -17.37
C GLU A 447 3.14 7.90 -16.29
N ALA A 448 4.26 8.40 -15.75
CA ALA A 448 4.28 9.51 -14.81
C ALA A 448 4.46 10.87 -15.46
N ARG A 449 4.74 10.95 -16.77
CA ARG A 449 4.96 12.24 -17.45
C ARG A 449 3.64 13.00 -17.65
N LYS A 450 3.66 14.33 -17.49
CA LYS A 450 2.59 15.27 -17.89
C LYS A 450 3.21 16.49 -18.57
N THR A 451 2.45 17.24 -19.37
CA THR A 451 3.00 18.46 -20.00
C THR A 451 3.31 19.58 -19.03
N ASP A 452 2.61 19.63 -17.89
CA ASP A 452 2.76 20.60 -16.81
C ASP A 452 3.58 20.07 -15.63
N GLY A 453 4.20 18.89 -15.75
CA GLY A 453 5.03 18.30 -14.71
C GLY A 453 4.94 16.78 -14.65
N MET A 454 4.75 16.25 -13.45
CA MET A 454 4.74 14.81 -13.20
C MET A 454 3.44 14.39 -12.51
N ARG A 455 2.88 13.26 -12.93
CA ARG A 455 1.85 12.55 -12.17
C ARG A 455 2.48 11.93 -10.93
N ASN A 456 1.86 12.11 -9.78
CA ASN A 456 2.39 11.62 -8.53
C ASN A 456 2.18 10.11 -8.30
N PHE A 457 1.71 9.38 -9.30
CA PHE A 457 1.46 7.95 -9.26
C PHE A 457 1.45 7.33 -10.66
N CYS A 458 1.73 6.03 -10.75
CA CYS A 458 1.54 5.20 -11.95
C CYS A 458 0.36 4.25 -11.75
N LEU A 459 -0.36 3.93 -12.83
CA LEU A 459 -1.53 3.05 -12.80
C LEU A 459 -1.44 2.03 -13.94
N TYR A 460 -1.55 0.76 -13.58
CA TYR A 460 -1.53 -0.37 -14.50
C TYR A 460 -2.84 -1.16 -14.38
N GLY A 461 -3.49 -1.51 -15.48
CA GLY A 461 -4.73 -2.30 -15.43
C GLY A 461 -4.51 -3.59 -14.65
N LYS A 462 -5.25 -3.78 -13.55
CA LYS A 462 -5.07 -4.94 -12.66
C LYS A 462 -5.54 -6.23 -13.32
N TYR A 463 -6.75 -6.18 -13.88
CA TYR A 463 -7.46 -7.31 -14.45
C TYR A 463 -7.40 -7.25 -15.98
N ILE A 464 -7.41 -8.43 -16.61
CA ILE A 464 -7.63 -8.52 -18.06
C ILE A 464 -9.00 -7.91 -18.44
N ALA A 465 -9.10 -7.27 -19.60
CA ALA A 465 -10.30 -6.49 -19.92
C ALA A 465 -11.54 -7.38 -20.16
N GLY A 466 -12.59 -7.10 -19.41
CA GLY A 466 -13.91 -7.73 -19.50
C GLY A 466 -15.04 -6.72 -19.35
N ARG A 467 -16.28 -7.19 -19.40
CA ARG A 467 -17.46 -6.32 -19.26
C ARG A 467 -18.07 -6.44 -17.87
N ASN A 468 -18.32 -5.32 -17.21
CA ASN A 468 -19.08 -5.27 -15.96
C ASN A 468 -20.59 -5.52 -16.19
N SER A 469 -21.40 -5.45 -15.13
CA SER A 469 -22.86 -5.65 -15.20
C SER A 469 -23.58 -4.69 -16.15
N GLN A 470 -23.01 -3.51 -16.38
CA GLN A 470 -23.52 -2.48 -17.29
C GLN A 470 -23.07 -2.68 -18.75
N GLY A 471 -22.29 -3.73 -19.02
CA GLY A 471 -21.75 -4.02 -20.34
C GLY A 471 -20.57 -3.13 -20.72
N THR A 472 -19.98 -2.37 -19.79
CA THR A 472 -18.85 -1.48 -20.09
C THR A 472 -17.55 -2.28 -20.08
N LEU A 473 -16.73 -2.14 -21.11
CA LEU A 473 -15.43 -2.81 -21.20
C LEU A 473 -14.39 -2.10 -20.32
N GLY A 474 -13.70 -2.83 -19.45
CA GLY A 474 -12.73 -2.26 -18.49
C GLY A 474 -12.03 -3.34 -17.67
N SER A 475 -11.37 -2.93 -16.58
CA SER A 475 -10.62 -3.82 -15.67
C SER A 475 -11.48 -4.10 -14.43
N TYR A 476 -12.14 -5.25 -14.40
CA TYR A 476 -13.07 -5.65 -13.33
C TYR A 476 -12.74 -7.03 -12.79
N TYR A 477 -13.12 -7.29 -11.54
CA TYR A 477 -13.01 -8.60 -10.89
C TYR A 477 -14.14 -9.54 -11.35
N GLY A 478 -13.81 -10.81 -11.61
CA GLY A 478 -14.80 -11.86 -11.87
C GLY A 478 -15.55 -11.67 -13.19
N VAL A 479 -14.85 -11.19 -14.23
CA VAL A 479 -15.41 -11.03 -15.58
C VAL A 479 -14.64 -11.85 -16.59
N ASN A 480 -15.37 -12.44 -17.54
CA ASN A 480 -14.76 -13.15 -18.66
C ASN A 480 -14.01 -12.18 -19.59
N PRO A 481 -12.80 -12.52 -20.06
CA PRO A 481 -12.09 -11.70 -21.04
C PRO A 481 -12.92 -11.52 -22.31
N THR A 482 -12.97 -10.28 -22.81
CA THR A 482 -13.79 -9.97 -23.99
C THR A 482 -13.15 -10.53 -25.26
N ARG A 483 -13.82 -11.48 -25.90
CA ARG A 483 -13.37 -12.13 -27.15
C ARG A 483 -13.91 -11.45 -28.40
N ASN A 484 -13.22 -11.63 -29.53
CA ASN A 484 -13.67 -11.19 -30.87
C ASN A 484 -13.91 -9.67 -31.02
N LEU A 485 -13.30 -8.86 -30.16
CA LEU A 485 -13.42 -7.39 -30.21
C LEU A 485 -12.06 -6.70 -30.34
N LEU A 486 -11.07 -7.13 -29.57
CA LEU A 486 -9.83 -6.38 -29.39
C LEU A 486 -8.87 -6.61 -30.56
N SER A 487 -8.16 -5.54 -30.93
CA SER A 487 -7.12 -5.45 -31.98
C SER A 487 -6.45 -4.07 -31.81
N CYS A 488 -5.33 -3.81 -32.45
CA CYS A 488 -4.68 -2.48 -32.37
C CYS A 488 -5.68 -1.34 -32.69
N ASN A 489 -6.44 -1.45 -33.77
CA ASN A 489 -7.42 -0.44 -34.20
C ASN A 489 -8.66 -0.39 -33.31
N ASN A 490 -9.16 -1.54 -32.86
CA ASN A 490 -10.35 -1.55 -32.02
C ASN A 490 -10.02 -1.05 -30.61
N ASN A 491 -8.80 -1.27 -30.11
CA ASN A 491 -8.37 -0.70 -28.84
C ASN A 491 -8.40 0.84 -28.86
N VAL A 492 -7.96 1.46 -29.97
CA VAL A 492 -8.10 2.92 -30.17
C VAL A 492 -9.57 3.33 -30.17
N THR A 493 -10.44 2.55 -30.81
CA THR A 493 -11.88 2.84 -30.93
C THR A 493 -12.61 2.68 -29.59
N GLU A 494 -12.36 1.61 -28.84
CA GLU A 494 -12.98 1.34 -27.54
C GLU A 494 -12.47 2.31 -26.47
N ALA A 495 -11.17 2.66 -26.50
CA ALA A 495 -10.60 3.67 -25.61
C ALA A 495 -11.31 5.03 -25.73
N LYS A 496 -11.59 5.48 -26.97
CA LYS A 496 -12.32 6.74 -27.21
C LYS A 496 -13.72 6.77 -26.60
N LYS A 497 -14.38 5.62 -26.43
CA LYS A 497 -15.68 5.52 -25.74
C LYS A 497 -15.56 5.76 -24.24
N ARG A 498 -14.42 5.43 -23.64
CA ARG A 498 -14.10 5.69 -22.22
C ARG A 498 -13.61 7.14 -22.02
N GLY A 499 -13.06 7.72 -23.07
CA GLY A 499 -12.62 9.12 -23.18
C GLY A 499 -11.12 9.27 -23.30
N ASP A 500 -10.68 10.50 -23.53
CA ASP A 500 -9.32 10.83 -24.01
C ASP A 500 -8.14 10.34 -23.15
N GLU A 501 -8.37 9.98 -21.89
CA GLU A 501 -7.32 9.50 -20.96
C GLU A 501 -7.23 7.97 -20.87
N TYR A 502 -8.01 7.24 -21.67
CA TYR A 502 -7.95 5.78 -21.71
C TYR A 502 -7.22 5.28 -22.95
N CYS A 503 -6.63 4.09 -22.81
CA CYS A 503 -6.18 3.24 -23.90
C CYS A 503 -6.56 1.79 -23.55
N PHE A 504 -6.49 0.88 -24.51
CA PHE A 504 -6.52 -0.56 -24.24
C PHE A 504 -5.21 -1.16 -24.73
N GLY A 505 -4.43 -1.72 -23.81
CA GLY A 505 -3.06 -2.16 -24.00
C GLY A 505 -2.14 -0.99 -24.39
N SER A 506 -1.39 -0.44 -23.44
CA SER A 506 -0.30 0.49 -23.75
C SER A 506 1.02 -0.27 -23.77
N SER A 507 1.94 0.10 -24.67
CA SER A 507 3.33 -0.36 -24.64
C SER A 507 3.98 -0.15 -23.27
N TYR A 508 3.54 0.89 -22.55
CA TYR A 508 4.07 1.27 -21.24
C TYR A 508 3.78 0.20 -20.18
N ASP A 509 2.56 -0.38 -20.18
CA ASP A 509 2.20 -1.46 -19.25
C ASP A 509 3.12 -2.67 -19.46
N TYR A 510 3.32 -3.08 -20.71
CA TYR A 510 4.14 -4.23 -21.05
C TYR A 510 5.63 -3.96 -20.78
N ALA A 511 6.10 -2.74 -21.04
CA ALA A 511 7.46 -2.34 -20.71
C ALA A 511 7.70 -2.37 -19.18
N TYR A 512 6.75 -1.89 -18.39
CA TYR A 512 6.78 -2.00 -16.93
C TYR A 512 6.80 -3.45 -16.46
N ILE A 513 5.93 -4.31 -17.01
CA ILE A 513 5.87 -5.75 -16.69
C ILE A 513 7.20 -6.44 -16.98
N GLN A 514 7.73 -6.27 -18.19
CA GLN A 514 8.98 -6.89 -18.63
C GLN A 514 10.17 -6.40 -17.79
N THR A 515 10.30 -5.09 -17.60
CA THR A 515 11.45 -4.53 -16.85
C THR A 515 11.36 -4.82 -15.36
N THR A 516 10.16 -4.87 -14.78
CA THR A 516 9.95 -5.32 -13.40
C THR A 516 10.37 -6.77 -13.23
N PHE A 517 10.00 -7.65 -14.17
CA PHE A 517 10.43 -9.05 -14.15
C PHE A 517 11.95 -9.20 -14.23
N LEU A 518 12.59 -8.56 -15.22
CA LEU A 518 14.04 -8.56 -15.37
C LEU A 518 14.74 -8.09 -14.08
N LEU A 519 14.22 -7.03 -13.46
CA LEU A 519 14.84 -6.42 -12.29
C LEU A 519 14.65 -7.24 -11.00
N LYS A 520 13.43 -7.71 -10.74
CA LYS A 520 13.10 -8.48 -9.52
C LYS A 520 13.69 -9.89 -9.57
N TYR A 521 13.60 -10.57 -10.71
CA TYR A 521 14.00 -11.99 -10.80
C TYR A 521 15.42 -12.20 -11.34
N ALA A 522 16.05 -11.18 -11.95
CA ALA A 522 17.33 -11.33 -12.64
C ALA A 522 17.33 -12.56 -13.58
N ASN A 523 16.25 -12.72 -14.34
CA ASN A 523 16.06 -13.82 -15.27
C ASN A 523 15.29 -13.32 -16.50
N LYS A 524 15.60 -13.90 -17.66
CA LYS A 524 14.88 -13.66 -18.91
C LYS A 524 13.80 -14.72 -19.18
N ASN A 525 13.86 -15.88 -18.52
CA ASN A 525 12.91 -16.98 -18.71
C ASN A 525 11.66 -16.82 -17.83
N TRP A 526 10.64 -16.17 -18.36
CA TRP A 526 9.37 -15.99 -17.63
C TRP A 526 8.69 -17.31 -17.30
N ASN A 527 8.58 -18.21 -18.29
CA ASN A 527 7.81 -19.46 -18.18
C ASN A 527 8.23 -20.33 -17.00
N ASN A 528 9.53 -20.44 -16.75
CA ASN A 528 10.05 -21.24 -15.65
C ASN A 528 9.91 -20.57 -14.28
N VAL A 529 9.71 -19.26 -14.23
CA VAL A 529 9.71 -18.47 -12.99
C VAL A 529 8.29 -18.14 -12.53
N LEU A 530 7.43 -17.69 -13.44
CA LEU A 530 6.07 -17.24 -13.14
C LEU A 530 4.98 -18.04 -13.89
N GLY A 531 5.35 -18.95 -14.81
CA GLY A 531 4.39 -19.73 -15.58
C GLY A 531 3.60 -18.87 -16.59
N GLY A 532 2.43 -19.36 -17.01
CA GLY A 532 1.52 -18.67 -17.92
C GLY A 532 0.63 -19.68 -18.67
N CYS A 533 -0.60 -19.32 -19.03
CA CYS A 533 -1.53 -20.28 -19.63
C CYS A 533 -1.28 -20.45 -21.14
N PHE A 534 -0.31 -21.31 -21.48
CA PHE A 534 0.18 -21.49 -22.85
C PHE A 534 0.00 -22.88 -23.45
N THR A 535 -0.39 -23.87 -22.64
CA THR A 535 -0.58 -25.27 -23.10
C THR A 535 -1.98 -25.81 -22.85
N TYR A 536 -2.90 -24.96 -22.35
CA TYR A 536 -4.26 -25.33 -22.00
C TYR A 536 -5.22 -25.30 -23.20
N ASN A 537 -4.86 -25.94 -24.31
CA ASN A 537 -5.62 -25.96 -25.57
C ASN A 537 -6.36 -27.30 -25.79
N TYR A 538 -7.24 -27.67 -24.86
CA TYR A 538 -8.00 -28.92 -24.93
C TYR A 538 -9.37 -28.74 -25.60
N GLN A 539 -9.73 -29.65 -26.50
CA GLN A 539 -11.06 -29.76 -27.10
C GLN A 539 -11.43 -31.24 -27.19
N TYR A 540 -12.44 -31.65 -26.43
CA TYR A 540 -12.85 -33.05 -26.33
C TYR A 540 -14.34 -33.22 -26.56
N LEU A 541 -14.70 -34.33 -27.19
CA LEU A 541 -16.08 -34.69 -27.49
C LEU A 541 -16.74 -35.29 -26.24
N VAL A 542 -18.01 -34.98 -26.01
CA VAL A 542 -18.82 -35.64 -24.98
C VAL A 542 -18.85 -37.15 -25.23
N SER A 543 -18.55 -37.91 -24.18
CA SER A 543 -18.50 -39.37 -24.20
C SER A 543 -19.86 -40.00 -23.93
N VAL A 544 -20.65 -39.40 -23.04
CA VAL A 544 -21.99 -39.84 -22.66
C VAL A 544 -22.93 -38.64 -22.75
N PRO A 545 -23.84 -38.61 -23.74
CA PRO A 545 -24.86 -37.57 -23.85
C PRO A 545 -25.80 -37.57 -22.63
N GLU A 546 -26.09 -36.40 -22.10
CA GLU A 546 -27.01 -36.19 -20.98
C GLU A 546 -28.00 -35.06 -21.30
N SER A 547 -29.25 -35.21 -20.86
CA SER A 547 -30.28 -34.17 -20.95
C SER A 547 -30.48 -33.49 -19.60
N ASN A 548 -30.71 -32.18 -19.61
CA ASN A 548 -31.08 -31.40 -18.42
C ASN A 548 -30.05 -31.54 -17.26
N ALA A 549 -28.76 -31.42 -17.56
CA ALA A 549 -27.67 -31.57 -16.60
C ALA A 549 -26.87 -30.26 -16.41
N LYS A 550 -26.17 -30.13 -15.27
CA LYS A 550 -25.18 -29.06 -15.01
C LYS A 550 -23.73 -29.55 -15.12
N ARG A 551 -23.52 -30.58 -15.93
CA ARG A 551 -22.23 -31.23 -16.11
C ARG A 551 -22.08 -31.72 -17.54
N VAL A 552 -20.84 -31.99 -17.93
CA VAL A 552 -20.51 -32.62 -19.21
C VAL A 552 -19.66 -33.86 -18.96
N VAL A 553 -20.02 -34.99 -19.58
CA VAL A 553 -19.35 -36.27 -19.35
C VAL A 553 -18.31 -36.52 -20.44
N LEU A 554 -17.05 -36.67 -20.04
CA LEU A 554 -15.90 -36.93 -20.91
C LEU A 554 -15.25 -38.26 -20.52
N LYS A 555 -14.43 -38.81 -21.43
CA LYS A 555 -13.58 -39.95 -21.06
C LYS A 555 -12.66 -39.54 -19.93
N LYS A 556 -12.36 -40.47 -19.03
CA LYS A 556 -11.52 -40.22 -17.85
C LYS A 556 -10.19 -39.56 -18.20
N THR A 557 -9.48 -40.08 -19.21
CA THR A 557 -8.19 -39.56 -19.69
C THR A 557 -8.27 -38.15 -20.30
N GLU A 558 -9.45 -37.69 -20.69
CA GLU A 558 -9.71 -36.37 -21.26
C GLU A 558 -10.17 -35.38 -20.18
N ALA A 559 -11.09 -35.83 -19.31
CA ALA A 559 -11.58 -35.06 -18.16
C ALA A 559 -10.43 -34.68 -17.21
N ASP A 560 -9.50 -35.59 -16.95
CA ASP A 560 -8.37 -35.41 -16.02
C ASP A 560 -7.36 -34.33 -16.48
N LYS A 561 -7.49 -33.83 -17.71
CA LYS A 561 -6.66 -32.73 -18.21
C LYS A 561 -7.23 -31.35 -17.86
N PHE A 562 -8.52 -31.28 -17.56
CA PHE A 562 -9.13 -30.02 -17.15
C PHE A 562 -8.83 -29.69 -15.68
N LEU A 563 -8.84 -28.41 -15.38
CA LEU A 563 -8.49 -27.90 -14.05
C LEU A 563 -9.73 -27.36 -13.34
N ILE A 564 -9.91 -27.74 -12.08
CA ILE A 564 -10.93 -27.12 -11.22
C ILE A 564 -10.63 -25.62 -11.10
N GLY A 565 -11.66 -24.81 -11.23
CA GLY A 565 -11.59 -23.35 -11.23
C GLY A 565 -11.30 -22.72 -12.61
N SER A 566 -10.88 -23.50 -13.60
CA SER A 566 -10.73 -23.02 -14.99
C SER A 566 -12.07 -23.01 -15.74
N TYR A 567 -12.06 -22.49 -16.97
CA TYR A 567 -13.28 -22.20 -17.72
C TYR A 567 -13.33 -22.98 -19.04
N VAL A 568 -14.54 -23.36 -19.44
CA VAL A 568 -14.81 -24.10 -20.69
C VAL A 568 -15.95 -23.50 -21.49
N LEU A 569 -15.86 -23.66 -22.81
CA LEU A 569 -16.97 -23.53 -23.74
C LEU A 569 -17.61 -24.91 -23.92
N VAL A 570 -18.94 -24.95 -24.00
CA VAL A 570 -19.69 -26.16 -24.38
C VAL A 570 -20.56 -25.83 -25.58
N GLY A 571 -20.35 -26.58 -26.66
CA GLY A 571 -21.01 -26.30 -27.92
C GLY A 571 -21.35 -27.56 -28.69
N ASP A 572 -22.59 -27.65 -29.20
CA ASP A 572 -22.96 -28.67 -30.16
C ASP A 572 -22.68 -28.17 -31.58
N SER A 573 -21.68 -28.78 -32.22
CA SER A 573 -21.25 -28.41 -33.59
C SER A 573 -22.05 -29.14 -34.68
N GLY A 574 -22.81 -30.19 -34.32
CA GLY A 574 -23.38 -31.13 -35.28
C GLY A 574 -22.36 -32.02 -36.00
N ASP A 575 -21.07 -31.97 -35.62
CA ASP A 575 -19.98 -32.74 -36.21
C ASP A 575 -19.09 -33.36 -35.12
N ALA A 576 -19.12 -34.69 -34.99
CA ALA A 576 -18.31 -35.43 -34.04
C ALA A 576 -16.85 -35.66 -34.51
N GLY A 577 -16.54 -35.41 -35.79
CA GLY A 577 -15.21 -35.61 -36.37
C GLY A 577 -14.31 -34.39 -36.25
N LYS A 578 -14.85 -33.21 -35.95
CA LYS A 578 -14.10 -31.95 -35.92
C LYS A 578 -14.60 -31.00 -34.84
N ALA A 579 -13.70 -30.59 -33.94
CA ALA A 579 -13.98 -29.55 -32.96
C ALA A 579 -14.27 -28.20 -33.65
N PRO A 580 -15.25 -27.43 -33.16
CA PRO A 580 -15.54 -26.09 -33.67
C PRO A 580 -14.41 -25.10 -33.31
N ASP A 581 -14.24 -24.02 -34.09
CA ASP A 581 -13.37 -22.91 -33.69
C ASP A 581 -13.98 -22.19 -32.47
N ARG A 582 -13.18 -21.90 -31.45
CA ARG A 582 -13.64 -21.28 -30.19
C ARG A 582 -14.26 -19.89 -30.36
N GLY A 583 -13.98 -19.20 -31.46
CA GLY A 583 -14.61 -17.94 -31.81
C GLY A 583 -16.00 -18.09 -32.44
N ALA A 584 -16.33 -19.27 -32.97
CA ALA A 584 -17.62 -19.53 -33.62
C ALA A 584 -18.73 -19.78 -32.60
N THR A 585 -19.92 -19.23 -32.84
CA THR A 585 -21.08 -19.39 -31.93
C THR A 585 -21.44 -20.84 -31.61
N VAL A 586 -21.21 -21.76 -32.56
CA VAL A 586 -21.45 -23.19 -32.34
C VAL A 586 -20.54 -23.83 -31.29
N ALA A 587 -19.40 -23.20 -30.94
CA ALA A 587 -18.50 -23.69 -29.90
C ALA A 587 -19.01 -23.43 -28.46
N TYR A 588 -19.96 -22.51 -28.30
CA TYR A 588 -20.47 -22.07 -26.99
C TYR A 588 -21.99 -21.88 -26.96
N ASN A 589 -22.72 -22.49 -27.90
CA ASN A 589 -24.17 -22.35 -28.01
C ASN A 589 -24.95 -22.99 -26.86
N LEU A 590 -24.33 -23.90 -26.09
CA LEU A 590 -24.91 -24.48 -24.87
C LEU A 590 -24.40 -23.75 -23.63
N CYS A 591 -23.12 -23.42 -23.59
CA CYS A 591 -22.50 -22.71 -22.50
C CYS A 591 -21.30 -21.90 -22.96
N ASP A 592 -21.26 -20.63 -22.56
CA ASP A 592 -20.15 -19.73 -22.82
C ASP A 592 -19.38 -19.45 -21.52
N SER A 593 -18.15 -19.97 -21.47
CA SER A 593 -17.15 -19.69 -20.42
C SER A 593 -17.67 -20.03 -19.02
N ALA A 594 -18.07 -21.29 -18.82
CA ALA A 594 -18.43 -21.78 -17.48
C ALA A 594 -17.22 -22.24 -16.69
N LYS A 595 -17.21 -21.88 -15.41
CA LYS A 595 -16.24 -22.37 -14.44
C LYS A 595 -16.46 -23.85 -14.15
N ILE A 596 -15.39 -24.63 -14.09
CA ILE A 596 -15.42 -26.00 -13.58
C ILE A 596 -15.37 -25.94 -12.05
N LEU A 597 -16.44 -26.41 -11.41
CA LEU A 597 -16.57 -26.46 -9.95
C LEU A 597 -15.95 -27.72 -9.35
N ASP A 598 -16.09 -28.85 -10.05
CA ASP A 598 -15.63 -30.16 -9.60
C ASP A 598 -15.45 -31.12 -10.78
N ILE A 599 -14.69 -32.19 -10.58
CA ILE A 599 -14.49 -33.28 -11.53
C ILE A 599 -14.84 -34.60 -10.84
N VAL A 600 -15.97 -35.18 -11.18
CA VAL A 600 -16.55 -36.34 -10.48
C VAL A 600 -16.52 -37.61 -11.33
N GLU A 601 -16.29 -38.76 -10.69
CA GLU A 601 -16.42 -40.06 -11.34
C GLU A 601 -17.88 -40.31 -11.74
N VAL A 602 -18.11 -40.83 -12.95
CA VAL A 602 -19.43 -41.24 -13.44
C VAL A 602 -19.52 -42.76 -13.48
N ASP A 603 -18.52 -43.40 -14.09
CA ASP A 603 -18.38 -44.85 -14.19
C ASP A 603 -16.89 -45.23 -14.34
N ALA A 604 -16.59 -46.46 -14.75
CA ALA A 604 -15.20 -46.94 -14.88
C ALA A 604 -14.39 -46.20 -15.95
N GLU A 605 -15.04 -45.67 -16.99
CA GLU A 605 -14.40 -45.10 -18.18
C GLU A 605 -14.59 -43.57 -18.27
N ASN A 606 -15.55 -43.01 -17.53
CA ASN A 606 -15.99 -41.62 -17.71
C ASN A 606 -15.98 -40.81 -16.40
N LYS A 607 -15.68 -39.52 -16.56
CA LYS A 607 -15.78 -38.49 -15.53
C LYS A 607 -16.64 -37.32 -16.05
N ALA A 608 -17.22 -36.56 -15.13
CA ALA A 608 -17.98 -35.37 -15.46
C ALA A 608 -17.32 -34.10 -14.93
N LEU A 609 -17.24 -33.08 -15.76
CA LEU A 609 -16.93 -31.72 -15.33
C LEU A 609 -18.23 -31.07 -14.84
N VAL A 610 -18.31 -30.74 -13.55
CA VAL A 610 -19.44 -30.01 -12.97
C VAL A 610 -19.25 -28.52 -13.24
N LEU A 611 -20.25 -27.88 -13.84
CA LEU A 611 -20.14 -26.51 -14.36
C LEU A 611 -20.95 -25.51 -13.54
N ASP A 612 -20.38 -24.32 -13.33
CA ASP A 612 -21.09 -23.17 -12.78
C ASP A 612 -21.96 -22.52 -13.85
N ILE A 613 -23.18 -23.04 -14.01
CA ILE A 613 -24.16 -22.55 -14.98
C ILE A 613 -25.51 -22.33 -14.31
N ALA A 614 -26.18 -21.24 -14.70
CA ALA A 614 -27.51 -20.92 -14.18
C ALA A 614 -28.55 -21.96 -14.65
N SER A 615 -28.56 -22.25 -15.95
CA SER A 615 -29.52 -23.15 -16.61
C SER A 615 -28.87 -24.49 -16.94
N ASN A 616 -29.64 -25.56 -16.83
CA ASN A 616 -29.20 -26.89 -17.26
C ASN A 616 -29.06 -26.95 -18.79
N ILE A 617 -28.13 -27.77 -19.27
CA ILE A 617 -27.86 -28.00 -20.69
C ILE A 617 -28.22 -29.43 -21.10
N THR A 618 -28.39 -29.62 -22.40
CA THR A 618 -28.52 -30.95 -23.02
C THR A 618 -27.35 -31.14 -23.97
N THR A 619 -26.62 -32.23 -23.78
CA THR A 619 -25.47 -32.60 -24.60
C THR A 619 -25.82 -33.76 -25.53
N THR A 620 -25.11 -33.85 -26.64
CA THR A 620 -25.27 -34.85 -27.70
C THR A 620 -23.93 -35.50 -28.02
N ALA A 621 -23.93 -36.52 -28.88
CA ALA A 621 -22.68 -37.12 -29.37
C ALA A 621 -21.86 -36.19 -30.29
N THR A 622 -22.37 -35.00 -30.62
CA THR A 622 -21.69 -33.95 -31.39
C THR A 622 -21.34 -32.72 -30.54
N THR A 623 -21.54 -32.82 -29.22
CA THR A 623 -21.16 -31.76 -28.27
C THR A 623 -19.68 -31.83 -27.94
N TRP A 624 -19.02 -30.68 -28.06
CA TRP A 624 -17.62 -30.46 -27.73
C TRP A 624 -17.47 -29.61 -26.47
N VAL A 625 -16.46 -29.93 -25.69
CA VAL A 625 -16.00 -29.18 -24.52
C VAL A 625 -14.61 -28.64 -24.83
N SER A 626 -14.46 -27.33 -24.81
CA SER A 626 -13.20 -26.66 -25.17
C SER A 626 -12.74 -25.77 -24.03
N SER A 627 -11.48 -25.90 -23.59
CA SER A 627 -10.87 -24.96 -22.65
C SER A 627 -10.90 -23.54 -23.20
N ILE A 628 -11.04 -22.53 -22.34
CA ILE A 628 -10.99 -21.12 -22.72
C ILE A 628 -10.24 -20.31 -21.66
N HIS A 629 -10.13 -19.00 -21.89
CA HIS A 629 -9.45 -18.06 -21.00
C HIS A 629 -9.87 -18.20 -19.55
N TRP A 630 -8.92 -17.96 -18.65
CA TRP A 630 -9.22 -17.75 -17.23
C TRP A 630 -10.00 -16.43 -17.05
N GLU A 631 -11.01 -16.47 -16.17
CA GLU A 631 -11.72 -15.28 -15.72
C GLU A 631 -10.81 -14.37 -14.89
N SER A 632 -11.05 -13.06 -14.92
CA SER A 632 -10.28 -12.13 -14.08
C SER A 632 -10.55 -12.31 -12.58
N GLY A 633 -9.63 -11.85 -11.75
CA GLY A 633 -9.76 -11.86 -10.29
C GLY A 633 -8.85 -12.86 -9.58
N PHE A 634 -8.18 -13.76 -10.32
CA PHE A 634 -7.29 -14.77 -9.75
C PHE A 634 -6.07 -14.18 -9.03
N SER A 635 -5.67 -12.95 -9.35
CA SER A 635 -4.59 -12.24 -8.65
C SER A 635 -4.91 -11.92 -7.19
N ASP A 636 -6.20 -11.90 -6.82
CA ASP A 636 -6.64 -11.60 -5.45
C ASP A 636 -6.59 -12.83 -4.53
N ASP A 637 -6.45 -14.02 -5.10
CA ASP A 637 -6.44 -15.29 -4.38
C ASP A 637 -5.03 -15.86 -4.17
N ILE A 638 -4.01 -15.37 -4.89
CA ILE A 638 -2.62 -15.76 -4.66
C ILE A 638 -2.07 -15.12 -3.37
N LEU A 639 -1.19 -15.83 -2.65
CA LEU A 639 -0.72 -15.40 -1.32
C LEU A 639 0.33 -14.27 -1.34
N GLY A 640 0.79 -13.85 -2.52
CA GLY A 640 1.73 -12.75 -2.73
C GLY A 640 1.30 -11.89 -3.92
N ARG A 641 2.11 -10.89 -4.31
CA ARG A 641 1.79 -10.05 -5.48
C ARG A 641 2.47 -10.50 -6.76
N ASP A 642 3.42 -11.42 -6.68
CA ASP A 642 4.06 -12.06 -7.83
C ASP A 642 3.87 -13.57 -7.72
N GLY A 643 3.46 -14.23 -8.79
CA GLY A 643 3.19 -15.66 -8.73
C GLY A 643 2.41 -16.24 -9.90
N CYS A 644 1.85 -17.41 -9.65
CA CYS A 644 1.05 -18.18 -10.60
C CYS A 644 -0.18 -18.74 -9.89
N PHE A 645 -1.34 -18.73 -10.54
CA PHE A 645 -2.61 -19.20 -9.96
C PHE A 645 -2.73 -20.74 -9.95
N CYS A 646 -1.64 -21.43 -9.67
CA CYS A 646 -1.57 -22.89 -9.51
C CYS A 646 -1.62 -23.26 -8.03
N GLN A 647 -1.85 -24.54 -7.70
CA GLN A 647 -1.93 -24.99 -6.30
C GLN A 647 -0.55 -25.00 -5.65
N THR A 648 0.46 -25.51 -6.36
CA THR A 648 1.81 -25.77 -5.84
C THR A 648 2.90 -25.21 -6.76
N LYS A 649 4.06 -24.84 -6.21
CA LYS A 649 5.19 -24.27 -6.97
C LYS A 649 5.67 -25.18 -8.11
N SER A 650 5.58 -26.50 -7.95
CA SER A 650 5.94 -27.46 -9.02
C SER A 650 5.04 -27.39 -10.26
N GLN A 651 3.86 -26.77 -10.15
CA GLN A 651 2.94 -26.61 -11.28
C GLN A 651 3.18 -25.32 -12.06
N ILE A 652 4.04 -24.40 -11.60
CA ILE A 652 4.33 -23.14 -12.30
C ILE A 652 4.81 -23.41 -13.73
N SER A 653 5.74 -24.34 -13.90
CA SER A 653 6.29 -24.70 -15.22
C SER A 653 5.37 -25.57 -16.08
N SER A 654 4.15 -25.91 -15.60
CA SER A 654 3.16 -26.65 -16.40
C SER A 654 2.61 -25.82 -17.56
N MET A 655 2.68 -24.49 -17.45
CA MET A 655 2.10 -23.55 -18.40
C MET A 655 0.58 -23.73 -18.63
N LEU A 656 -0.14 -24.17 -17.59
CA LEU A 656 -1.61 -24.34 -17.63
C LEU A 656 -2.36 -23.22 -16.90
N TYR A 657 -1.66 -22.46 -16.06
CA TYR A 657 -2.23 -21.47 -15.14
C TYR A 657 -1.76 -20.06 -15.50
N PRO A 658 -2.57 -19.02 -15.24
CA PRO A 658 -2.20 -17.64 -15.51
C PRO A 658 -1.18 -17.13 -14.48
N SER A 659 -0.58 -15.99 -14.78
CA SER A 659 0.53 -15.42 -14.01
C SER A 659 0.18 -14.04 -13.45
N VAL A 660 0.88 -13.67 -12.38
CA VAL A 660 0.70 -12.38 -11.72
C VAL A 660 2.07 -11.77 -11.45
N ILE A 661 2.22 -10.46 -11.69
CA ILE A 661 3.38 -9.68 -11.25
C ILE A 661 2.93 -8.35 -10.66
N GLN A 662 3.39 -8.03 -9.45
CA GLN A 662 2.96 -6.87 -8.66
C GLN A 662 1.43 -6.68 -8.55
N GLY A 663 0.68 -7.78 -8.61
CA GLY A 663 -0.78 -7.84 -8.55
C GLY A 663 -1.49 -7.65 -9.89
N ILE A 664 -0.75 -7.55 -11.00
CA ILE A 664 -1.28 -7.43 -12.38
C ILE A 664 -1.48 -8.84 -12.96
N GLU A 665 -2.67 -9.11 -13.49
CA GLU A 665 -3.03 -10.37 -14.16
C GLU A 665 -2.53 -10.44 -15.60
N LEU A 666 -1.91 -11.57 -15.94
CA LEU A 666 -1.27 -11.81 -17.23
C LEU A 666 -1.57 -13.22 -17.74
N MET A 667 -1.44 -13.41 -19.06
CA MET A 667 -1.30 -14.74 -19.68
C MET A 667 -2.49 -15.66 -19.39
N VAL A 668 -3.70 -15.12 -19.54
CA VAL A 668 -4.96 -15.82 -19.22
C VAL A 668 -5.38 -16.85 -20.27
N GLY A 669 -4.59 -17.07 -21.32
CA GLY A 669 -4.92 -17.93 -22.45
C GLY A 669 -5.15 -17.18 -23.77
N GLY A 670 -4.87 -15.88 -23.83
CA GLY A 670 -4.91 -15.11 -25.06
C GLY A 670 -3.74 -14.15 -25.14
N TYR A 671 -3.32 -13.86 -26.37
CA TYR A 671 -2.37 -12.78 -26.62
C TYR A 671 -2.98 -11.46 -26.18
N GLU A 672 -2.12 -10.54 -25.76
CA GLU A 672 -2.55 -9.17 -25.52
C GLU A 672 -1.98 -8.22 -26.57
N VAL A 673 -2.85 -7.37 -27.11
CA VAL A 673 -2.50 -6.40 -28.16
C VAL A 673 -2.44 -4.99 -27.58
N PRO A 674 -1.32 -4.26 -27.77
CA PRO A 674 -1.27 -2.84 -27.48
C PRO A 674 -1.97 -2.02 -28.57
N GLY A 675 -2.78 -1.03 -28.17
CA GLY A 675 -3.47 -0.11 -29.08
C GLY A 675 -2.66 1.13 -29.48
N ASN A 676 -1.51 1.39 -28.85
CA ASN A 676 -0.69 2.57 -29.12
C ASN A 676 0.55 2.29 -29.99
N THR A 677 0.80 1.05 -30.40
CA THR A 677 1.99 0.70 -31.20
C THR A 677 1.70 -0.35 -32.26
N PHE A 678 2.42 -0.27 -33.37
CA PHE A 678 2.35 -1.23 -34.46
C PHE A 678 3.70 -1.40 -35.16
N MET A 679 3.79 -2.47 -35.94
CA MET A 679 4.92 -2.78 -36.81
C MET A 679 4.61 -2.43 -38.26
N ASP A 680 5.59 -1.88 -38.96
CA ASP A 680 5.59 -1.72 -40.40
C ASP A 680 6.60 -2.69 -41.04
N ILE A 681 6.16 -3.40 -42.07
CA ILE A 681 6.99 -4.38 -42.76
C ILE A 681 7.98 -3.65 -43.66
N VAL A 682 9.27 -3.89 -43.40
CA VAL A 682 10.37 -3.43 -44.26
C VAL A 682 10.66 -4.49 -45.33
N ASP A 683 10.77 -5.75 -44.91
CA ASP A 683 10.93 -6.93 -45.74
C ASP A 683 10.44 -8.18 -44.97
N GLY A 684 10.61 -9.38 -45.52
CA GLY A 684 10.17 -10.62 -44.88
C GLY A 684 10.82 -10.98 -43.53
N LEU A 685 11.88 -10.29 -43.10
CA LEU A 685 12.67 -10.57 -41.89
C LEU A 685 12.80 -9.35 -40.96
N THR A 686 12.42 -8.15 -41.41
CA THR A 686 12.65 -6.88 -40.70
C THR A 686 11.33 -6.12 -40.50
N ARG A 687 11.15 -5.52 -39.32
CA ARG A 687 10.02 -4.65 -38.99
C ARG A 687 10.50 -3.34 -38.39
N ASP A 688 9.98 -2.23 -38.91
CA ASP A 688 10.00 -0.94 -38.24
C ASP A 688 8.91 -0.91 -37.15
N VAL A 689 9.14 -0.19 -36.06
CA VAL A 689 8.18 -0.08 -34.95
C VAL A 689 7.79 1.38 -34.75
N TYR A 690 6.49 1.63 -34.68
CA TYR A 690 5.91 2.95 -34.44
C TYR A 690 5.15 2.94 -33.11
N VAL A 691 5.39 3.93 -32.26
CA VAL A 691 4.73 4.09 -30.96
C VAL A 691 4.11 5.48 -30.82
N CYS A 692 2.85 5.50 -30.45
CA CYS A 692 2.16 6.71 -30.06
C CYS A 692 2.54 7.02 -28.62
N ILE A 693 3.19 8.17 -28.42
CA ILE A 693 3.50 8.71 -27.10
C ILE A 693 2.53 9.81 -26.67
N ASP A 694 1.63 10.25 -27.56
CA ASP A 694 0.68 11.33 -27.33
C ASP A 694 -0.74 10.89 -27.63
N SER A 695 -1.56 10.72 -26.60
CA SER A 695 -2.86 10.07 -26.74
C SER A 695 -3.83 10.80 -27.65
N THR A 696 -3.67 12.12 -27.78
CA THR A 696 -4.47 12.96 -28.69
C THR A 696 -4.26 12.58 -30.16
N LYS A 697 -3.14 11.92 -30.48
CA LYS A 697 -2.77 11.46 -31.82
C LYS A 697 -3.20 10.01 -32.09
N LEU A 698 -3.77 9.30 -31.11
CA LEU A 698 -4.24 7.92 -31.31
C LEU A 698 -5.27 7.83 -32.44
N THR A 699 -4.96 7.02 -33.45
CA THR A 699 -5.70 6.99 -34.72
C THR A 699 -5.64 5.60 -35.33
N THR A 700 -6.70 5.23 -36.04
CA THR A 700 -6.76 4.00 -36.84
C THR A 700 -6.31 4.24 -38.28
N ASN A 701 -6.02 5.48 -38.66
CA ASN A 701 -5.47 5.82 -39.96
C ASN A 701 -3.95 5.64 -39.96
N VAL A 702 -3.48 4.60 -40.63
CA VAL A 702 -2.05 4.23 -40.65
C VAL A 702 -1.15 5.31 -41.26
N THR A 703 -1.61 6.06 -42.26
CA THR A 703 -0.83 7.13 -42.87
C THR A 703 -0.58 8.24 -41.84
N THR A 704 -1.65 8.69 -41.18
CA THR A 704 -1.56 9.67 -40.10
C THR A 704 -0.72 9.13 -38.94
N ALA A 705 -0.87 7.86 -38.59
CA ALA A 705 -0.09 7.24 -37.51
C ALA A 705 1.41 7.28 -37.84
N LYS A 706 1.83 6.89 -39.04
CA LYS A 706 3.25 6.94 -39.46
C LYS A 706 3.85 8.36 -39.47
N GLU A 707 3.02 9.39 -39.69
CA GLU A 707 3.45 10.80 -39.65
C GLU A 707 3.55 11.35 -38.22
N THR A 708 2.75 10.83 -37.29
CA THR A 708 2.54 11.44 -35.96
C THR A 708 3.11 10.61 -34.81
N TYR A 709 3.34 9.31 -35.01
CA TYR A 709 3.91 8.40 -34.02
C TYR A 709 5.42 8.45 -34.11
N VAL A 710 6.08 8.15 -33.00
CA VAL A 710 7.54 8.03 -32.97
C VAL A 710 7.91 6.70 -33.62
N LYS A 711 8.70 6.77 -34.69
CA LYS A 711 9.41 5.59 -35.21
C LYS A 711 10.59 5.30 -34.29
N LEU A 712 10.67 4.08 -33.74
CA LEU A 712 11.77 3.69 -32.86
C LEU A 712 13.11 3.68 -33.61
N ALA A 713 14.19 3.97 -32.88
CA ALA A 713 15.55 4.00 -33.43
C ALA A 713 16.11 2.60 -33.78
N LYS A 714 15.48 1.54 -33.27
CA LYS A 714 15.86 0.15 -33.50
C LYS A 714 14.71 -0.58 -34.19
N GLN A 715 15.08 -1.53 -35.04
CA GLN A 715 14.15 -2.42 -35.74
C GLN A 715 14.11 -3.78 -35.07
N MET A 716 13.05 -4.54 -35.33
CA MET A 716 13.00 -5.95 -34.99
C MET A 716 13.45 -6.79 -36.18
N THR A 717 14.29 -7.80 -35.94
CA THR A 717 14.77 -8.73 -36.96
C THR A 717 14.68 -10.18 -36.50
N VAL A 718 14.38 -11.07 -37.45
CA VAL A 718 14.40 -12.53 -37.25
C VAL A 718 15.33 -13.18 -38.27
N GLU A 719 15.96 -14.30 -37.93
CA GLU A 719 16.78 -15.06 -38.88
C GLU A 719 15.94 -15.79 -39.93
N ARG A 720 14.70 -16.17 -39.57
CA ARG A 720 13.79 -16.96 -40.41
C ARG A 720 12.35 -16.46 -40.29
N ASN A 721 11.57 -16.54 -41.36
CA ASN A 721 10.14 -16.24 -41.34
C ASN A 721 9.28 -17.50 -41.51
N ASN A 722 7.99 -17.37 -41.22
CA ASN A 722 7.04 -18.48 -41.12
C ASN A 722 7.43 -19.56 -40.09
N GLU A 723 8.21 -19.18 -39.08
CA GLU A 723 8.59 -20.03 -37.96
C GLU A 723 8.92 -19.20 -36.70
N TRP A 724 8.94 -19.85 -35.54
CA TRP A 724 9.29 -19.22 -34.27
C TRP A 724 10.80 -19.02 -34.14
N ASN A 725 11.21 -17.81 -33.76
CA ASN A 725 12.60 -17.43 -33.52
C ASN A 725 12.74 -16.97 -32.07
N TYR A 726 13.67 -17.53 -31.30
CA TYR A 726 13.85 -17.14 -29.90
C TYR A 726 14.66 -15.85 -29.80
N GLY A 727 14.23 -14.93 -28.94
CA GLY A 727 14.88 -13.63 -28.77
C GLY A 727 16.30 -13.73 -28.22
N THR A 728 17.22 -12.95 -28.78
CA THR A 728 18.65 -12.96 -28.40
C THR A 728 19.13 -11.58 -27.95
N GLU A 729 18.51 -10.50 -28.46
CA GLU A 729 18.85 -9.13 -28.12
C GLU A 729 17.55 -8.32 -27.90
N ILE A 730 17.54 -7.47 -26.88
CA ILE A 730 16.43 -6.56 -26.57
C ILE A 730 16.91 -5.12 -26.60
N PHE A 731 16.08 -4.24 -27.12
CA PHE A 731 16.19 -2.80 -26.91
C PHE A 731 15.20 -2.37 -25.83
N ILE A 732 15.70 -1.89 -24.69
CA ILE A 732 14.88 -1.30 -23.63
C ILE A 732 14.79 0.21 -23.88
N ASP A 733 13.67 0.66 -24.45
CA ASP A 733 13.46 2.06 -24.76
C ASP A 733 12.93 2.81 -23.53
N THR A 734 13.83 3.46 -22.79
CA THR A 734 13.48 4.27 -21.61
C THR A 734 12.84 5.62 -21.96
N GLU A 735 12.86 6.03 -23.23
CA GLU A 735 12.29 7.32 -23.64
C GLU A 735 10.84 7.17 -24.10
N ASN A 736 10.55 6.17 -24.94
CA ASN A 736 9.21 5.95 -25.48
C ASN A 736 8.47 4.74 -24.86
N GLU A 737 9.07 4.02 -23.92
CA GLU A 737 8.50 2.83 -23.24
C GLU A 737 7.89 1.80 -24.20
N MET A 738 8.68 1.38 -25.18
CA MET A 738 8.38 0.22 -25.99
C MET A 738 9.63 -0.65 -26.13
N ASN A 739 9.70 -1.72 -25.33
CA ASN A 739 10.78 -2.67 -25.45
C ASN A 739 10.53 -3.59 -26.64
N ILE A 740 11.58 -3.86 -27.42
CA ILE A 740 11.49 -4.74 -28.59
C ILE A 740 12.65 -5.72 -28.63
N ILE A 741 12.38 -6.95 -29.08
CA ILE A 741 13.43 -7.90 -29.44
C ILE A 741 14.01 -7.45 -30.79
N THR A 742 15.25 -6.98 -30.77
CA THR A 742 15.92 -6.43 -31.97
C THR A 742 16.51 -7.54 -32.84
N LYS A 743 16.85 -8.69 -32.24
CA LYS A 743 17.35 -9.88 -32.94
C LYS A 743 16.76 -11.15 -32.33
N ALA A 744 16.36 -12.08 -33.17
CA ALA A 744 15.87 -13.40 -32.77
C ALA A 744 16.27 -14.48 -33.78
N GLY A 745 16.42 -15.71 -33.28
CA GLY A 745 16.58 -16.91 -34.12
C GLY A 745 18.00 -17.46 -34.21
N ALA A 746 18.97 -16.80 -33.58
CA ALA A 746 20.38 -17.21 -33.61
C ALA A 746 20.58 -18.67 -33.18
N SER A 747 21.58 -19.32 -33.78
CA SER A 747 21.94 -20.70 -33.45
C SER A 747 22.17 -20.88 -31.94
N GLY A 748 21.48 -21.86 -31.34
CA GLY A 748 21.52 -22.13 -29.89
C GLY A 748 20.49 -21.35 -29.06
N SER A 749 19.72 -20.43 -29.64
CA SER A 749 18.57 -19.79 -28.98
C SER A 749 17.40 -20.78 -28.84
N GLY A 750 16.67 -20.71 -27.74
CA GLY A 750 15.64 -21.70 -27.39
C GLY A 750 14.94 -21.38 -26.07
N THR A 751 14.07 -22.27 -25.61
CA THR A 751 13.23 -22.10 -24.41
C THR A 751 13.99 -21.98 -23.08
N ASN A 752 15.33 -22.10 -23.09
CA ASN A 752 16.19 -21.97 -21.92
C ASN A 752 17.43 -21.09 -22.15
N THR A 753 17.56 -20.47 -23.34
CA THR A 753 18.73 -19.67 -23.73
C THR A 753 18.27 -18.35 -24.36
N GLY A 754 19.02 -17.26 -24.13
CA GLY A 754 18.63 -15.93 -24.58
C GLY A 754 17.43 -15.40 -23.78
N PHE A 755 16.40 -14.93 -24.50
CA PHE A 755 15.14 -14.44 -23.91
C PHE A 755 14.08 -15.53 -23.71
N CYS A 756 14.36 -16.77 -24.12
CA CYS A 756 13.50 -17.95 -23.91
C CYS A 756 12.12 -17.94 -24.60
N ASP A 757 11.65 -16.78 -25.04
CA ASP A 757 10.34 -16.60 -25.66
C ASP A 757 10.48 -16.37 -27.18
N GLY A 758 9.42 -16.68 -27.92
CA GLY A 758 9.43 -16.69 -29.38
C GLY A 758 8.89 -15.41 -30.04
N ILE A 759 9.54 -15.03 -31.15
CA ILE A 759 9.14 -14.01 -32.10
C ILE A 759 8.80 -14.67 -33.43
N TYR A 760 7.65 -14.34 -34.01
CA TYR A 760 7.22 -14.93 -35.28
C TYR A 760 6.86 -13.86 -36.29
N PHE A 761 7.54 -13.88 -37.45
CA PHE A 761 7.21 -13.04 -38.60
C PHE A 761 6.62 -13.89 -39.72
N ASP A 762 5.67 -13.31 -40.47
CA ASP A 762 5.25 -13.84 -41.76
C ASP A 762 6.24 -13.48 -42.87
N ALA A 763 6.11 -14.16 -44.01
CA ALA A 763 6.91 -13.88 -45.20
C ALA A 763 6.40 -12.69 -46.05
N ALA A 764 5.51 -11.84 -45.50
CA ALA A 764 5.03 -10.68 -46.25
C ALA A 764 6.16 -9.64 -46.40
N GLU A 765 6.22 -8.99 -47.56
CA GLU A 765 7.25 -7.97 -47.87
C GLU A 765 6.75 -6.54 -47.63
N THR A 766 5.44 -6.32 -47.43
CA THR A 766 4.85 -5.01 -47.14
C THR A 766 3.60 -5.13 -46.26
N GLY A 767 3.21 -4.03 -45.64
CA GLY A 767 2.00 -3.92 -44.82
C GLY A 767 2.30 -3.68 -43.35
N GLN A 768 1.26 -3.65 -42.51
CA GLN A 768 1.39 -3.41 -41.08
C GLN A 768 0.93 -4.61 -40.28
N ARG A 769 1.54 -4.78 -39.10
CA ARG A 769 1.24 -5.85 -38.16
C ARG A 769 1.04 -5.29 -36.77
N GLU A 770 0.05 -5.83 -36.07
CA GLU A 770 -0.10 -5.57 -34.64
C GLU A 770 0.83 -6.48 -33.84
N PHE A 771 1.15 -6.05 -32.62
CA PHE A 771 1.81 -6.91 -31.65
C PHE A 771 0.77 -7.81 -31.00
N LEU A 772 1.02 -9.12 -30.99
CA LEU A 772 0.28 -10.07 -30.18
C LEU A 772 1.26 -10.61 -29.12
N LEU A 773 1.23 -10.00 -27.95
CA LEU A 773 2.21 -10.22 -26.88
C LEU A 773 1.81 -11.39 -25.96
N LEU A 774 2.77 -11.86 -25.16
CA LEU A 774 2.60 -12.84 -24.07
C LEU A 774 2.42 -14.30 -24.51
N GLY A 775 1.42 -14.61 -25.34
CA GLY A 775 1.08 -15.99 -25.75
C GLY A 775 -0.40 -16.35 -25.55
N ASP A 776 -0.87 -17.40 -26.22
CA ASP A 776 -2.22 -17.97 -26.07
C ASP A 776 -2.18 -19.43 -25.59
N LEU A 777 -3.35 -20.05 -25.40
CA LEU A 777 -3.51 -21.44 -24.95
C LEU A 777 -2.68 -22.49 -25.72
N GLY A 778 -2.21 -22.19 -26.94
CA GLY A 778 -1.48 -23.08 -27.82
C GLY A 778 -0.04 -22.67 -28.12
N SER A 779 0.47 -21.58 -27.53
CA SER A 779 1.84 -21.12 -27.75
C SER A 779 2.89 -22.15 -27.28
N GLY A 780 2.60 -22.90 -26.22
CA GLY A 780 3.57 -23.78 -25.59
C GLY A 780 4.78 -23.01 -25.05
N GLY A 781 5.98 -23.57 -25.20
CA GLY A 781 7.20 -22.99 -24.63
C GLY A 781 7.67 -21.68 -25.25
N VAL A 782 7.03 -21.19 -26.32
CA VAL A 782 7.38 -19.90 -26.94
C VAL A 782 6.67 -18.70 -26.30
N GLY A 783 5.64 -18.94 -25.46
CA GLY A 783 4.97 -17.90 -24.68
C GLY A 783 5.91 -17.28 -23.63
N GLY A 784 5.48 -16.22 -22.98
CA GLY A 784 6.24 -15.49 -21.95
C GLY A 784 6.23 -13.98 -22.19
N ALA A 785 6.82 -13.22 -21.27
CA ALA A 785 6.76 -11.76 -21.29
C ALA A 785 7.41 -11.10 -22.53
N PHE A 786 8.28 -11.80 -23.24
CA PHE A 786 8.98 -11.33 -24.44
C PHE A 786 8.46 -11.97 -25.73
N CYS A 787 7.43 -12.81 -25.64
CA CYS A 787 6.79 -13.42 -26.80
C CYS A 787 6.06 -12.37 -27.66
N SER A 788 6.15 -12.49 -28.99
CA SER A 788 5.33 -11.72 -29.92
C SER A 788 5.00 -12.47 -31.21
N HIS A 789 3.71 -12.59 -31.51
CA HIS A 789 3.19 -13.20 -32.75
C HIS A 789 2.81 -12.12 -33.78
N CYS A 790 3.72 -11.78 -34.69
CA CYS A 790 3.65 -10.57 -35.50
C CYS A 790 3.04 -10.77 -36.90
N ILE A 791 1.95 -11.54 -37.02
CA ILE A 791 1.33 -11.88 -38.33
C ILE A 791 -0.05 -11.26 -38.57
N SER A 792 -0.68 -10.71 -37.53
CA SER A 792 -2.03 -10.16 -37.63
C SER A 792 -2.01 -8.70 -38.09
N GLY A 793 -2.91 -8.35 -39.01
CA GLY A 793 -3.12 -6.96 -39.40
C GLY A 793 -3.80 -6.14 -38.30
N LEU A 794 -3.70 -4.81 -38.35
CA LEU A 794 -4.06 -3.90 -37.24
C LEU A 794 -5.53 -3.93 -36.77
N GLY A 795 -6.43 -4.55 -37.53
CA GLY A 795 -7.86 -4.66 -37.19
C GLY A 795 -8.32 -6.08 -36.94
N ARG A 796 -7.40 -7.05 -36.77
CA ARG A 796 -7.74 -8.47 -36.72
C ARG A 796 -8.17 -8.88 -35.31
N ALA A 797 -9.46 -8.74 -35.02
CA ALA A 797 -10.04 -9.30 -33.81
C ALA A 797 -10.24 -10.82 -33.93
N TRP A 798 -9.96 -11.54 -32.85
CA TRP A 798 -10.21 -12.99 -32.74
C TRP A 798 -10.50 -13.39 -31.28
N TRP A 799 -10.79 -14.67 -31.04
CA TRP A 799 -11.13 -15.15 -29.69
C TRP A 799 -9.94 -15.09 -28.74
N PHE A 800 -8.71 -15.24 -29.24
CA PHE A 800 -7.47 -15.20 -28.46
C PHE A 800 -6.78 -13.83 -28.46
N VAL A 801 -7.37 -12.80 -29.10
CA VAL A 801 -6.82 -11.44 -29.09
C VAL A 801 -7.53 -10.66 -27.99
N LEU A 802 -6.80 -10.40 -26.92
CA LEU A 802 -7.25 -9.73 -25.71
C LEU A 802 -6.48 -8.42 -25.50
N ALA A 803 -6.83 -7.67 -24.46
CA ALA A 803 -6.11 -6.49 -24.02
C ALA A 803 -6.43 -6.23 -22.55
N ARG A 804 -5.65 -5.36 -21.94
CA ARG A 804 -5.93 -4.77 -20.64
C ARG A 804 -6.43 -3.35 -20.77
N LEU A 805 -7.14 -2.88 -19.75
CA LEU A 805 -7.40 -1.45 -19.63
C LEU A 805 -6.08 -0.74 -19.29
N SER A 806 -5.82 0.36 -19.99
CA SER A 806 -4.62 1.16 -19.80
C SER A 806 -5.02 2.62 -19.68
N LEU A 807 -4.18 3.41 -19.02
CA LEU A 807 -4.29 4.84 -19.18
C LEU A 807 -3.65 5.25 -20.49
N SER A 808 -4.19 6.30 -21.09
CA SER A 808 -3.65 6.83 -22.33
C SER A 808 -2.20 7.26 -22.11
N VAL A 809 -1.37 7.03 -23.11
CA VAL A 809 -0.01 7.58 -23.19
C VAL A 809 -0.02 9.11 -22.96
N PHE A 810 1.12 9.66 -22.54
CA PHE A 810 1.31 11.07 -22.17
C PHE A 810 0.41 12.04 -22.95
N ARG A 811 -0.46 12.79 -22.28
CA ARG A 811 -1.27 13.82 -22.94
C ARG A 811 -0.48 15.12 -22.96
N GLY A 812 -0.29 15.68 -24.15
CA GLY A 812 0.26 17.01 -24.41
C GLY A 812 -0.42 18.18 -23.69
N GLU A 813 -1.42 17.97 -22.84
CA GLU A 813 -2.34 19.02 -22.39
C GLU A 813 -2.93 18.73 -21.01
N PHE A 814 -2.42 19.39 -19.98
CA PHE A 814 -3.23 19.95 -18.91
C PHE A 814 -2.67 21.34 -18.57
N ALA A 815 -3.46 22.37 -18.85
CA ALA A 815 -3.27 23.73 -18.35
C ALA A 815 -4.20 23.98 -17.15
#